data_AF-A0A2A4T7R3-F1
#
_entry.id   AF-A0A2A4T7R3-F1
#
_cell.length_a   1.000
_cell.length_b   1.000
_cell.length_c   1.000
_cell.angle_alpha   90.00
_cell.angle_beta   90.00
_cell.angle_gamma   90.00
#
_symmetry.space_group_name_H-M   'P 1'
#
loop_
_entity.id
_entity.type
_entity.pdbx_description
1 polymer ?
#
loop_
_entity_poly.entity_id
_entity_poly.type
_entity_poly.pdbx_seq_one_letter_code
_entity_poly.pdbx_strand_id
1 'polypeptide(L)'
;MKKNLGASLVILLFLVSGRFIYGYLQPLVVVEQNLIIKEDRKIKIKLATQQESDEAVVFTIKDYPQQGKLERSGQYYHYIPAPNFNGQDYFTFYATLGQRKSEVGKVDLWISPVNDPPIVSAQSLQVLEDESIALSLSFEDPDQDPAKIHITSWPTHGVLEGTPPNLKYIPRKDFFGEDEFSFVADDGLVISRQAKVRIEIFPVNDAPTLESQEISITEGQPALIALKATDKEQQALSILLLTPPLHGRLVQKQGQLTYFPDPQFVGEDTFSLKMSDGFAQSNEAWVKIKVLSNFKIGLFQKKLQGLLEKGGVAVGKATNPDYLLGSGSYIPASSLKLITAVAALEALGENYHFRTKIHIDQRRNLILEGFGDPALSSTDWHKIAVILRDKGIFKSPLNRLILDSTNFVEDLEFDGRQNTLHYFDAPLGALPSNFNTAAVYVKKGRRVVSAKSNTPLTSHVRKRVRRLPVGYQFFNVAKDARAGTVNTGELAQAIFSQYGAIFKEKNDFRKLPKGSQLILEYFSPLTLLEVIKKMLKDSNNFVANQLLLVMAWEKYGAPASLPQGVAILTSFLKEQVGLQQQEFSIHEGSGLSRKNHIDLQAMLKVLEYAAPYKNILSSIDQSHFRSLAKSGKKWKILAKTGTLRRVSNVVGYLQTRNKEWKPFVIMVNQDRNTRGRILNLIGTHFYN
;
A
#
# COMPACT_ATOMS: atom_id res chain seq x y z
N MET A 1 -84.03 40.30 76.24
CA MET A 1 -85.35 40.73 76.75
C MET A 1 -86.28 39.53 76.77
N LYS A 2 -87.02 39.37 77.88
CA LYS A 2 -88.33 38.71 78.09
C LYS A 2 -88.76 37.51 77.21
N LYS A 3 -89.03 36.39 77.93
CA LYS A 3 -90.23 35.51 77.92
C LYS A 3 -91.08 35.46 76.64
N ASN A 4 -91.42 34.23 76.22
CA ASN A 4 -92.78 33.71 76.39
C ASN A 4 -92.88 32.18 76.30
N LEU A 5 -93.69 31.62 77.21
CA LEU A 5 -94.22 30.26 77.19
C LEU A 5 -95.32 30.12 76.13
N GLY A 6 -95.53 28.90 75.62
CA GLY A 6 -96.76 28.45 74.97
C GLY A 6 -96.92 26.94 75.12
N ALA A 7 -98.00 26.52 75.78
CA ALA A 7 -98.26 25.19 76.34
C ALA A 7 -98.88 24.18 75.36
N SER A 8 -98.92 22.89 75.75
CA SER A 8 -100.14 22.05 75.70
C SER A 8 -99.95 20.75 76.50
N LEU A 9 -100.75 20.61 77.57
CA LEU A 9 -100.91 19.42 78.41
C LEU A 9 -102.25 18.78 78.02
N VAL A 10 -102.26 17.52 77.58
CA VAL A 10 -103.50 16.76 77.34
C VAL A 10 -103.58 15.62 78.35
N ILE A 11 -104.61 15.65 79.20
CA ILE A 11 -104.97 14.59 80.14
C ILE A 11 -106.16 13.83 79.53
N LEU A 12 -106.00 12.53 79.26
CA LEU A 12 -107.10 11.65 78.89
C LEU A 12 -107.41 10.72 80.07
N LEU A 13 -108.65 10.76 80.58
CA LEU A 13 -109.18 9.83 81.57
C LEU A 13 -109.99 8.74 80.87
N PHE A 14 -109.70 7.47 81.16
CA PHE A 14 -110.71 6.40 81.09
C PHE A 14 -110.67 5.57 82.39
N LEU A 15 -111.85 5.41 82.99
CA LEU A 15 -112.15 4.66 84.21
C LEU A 15 -112.66 3.27 83.81
N VAL A 16 -112.08 2.19 84.34
CA VAL A 16 -112.78 1.06 85.01
C VAL A 16 -111.75 0.29 85.86
N SER A 17 -112.10 0.00 87.13
CA SER A 17 -111.44 -0.91 88.10
C SER A 17 -110.29 -0.40 89.00
N GLY A 18 -110.37 0.85 89.46
CA GLY A 18 -110.02 1.13 90.87
C GLY A 18 -108.53 1.12 91.28
N ARG A 19 -107.58 1.24 90.35
CA ARG A 19 -106.20 1.67 90.62
C ARG A 19 -105.82 2.79 89.68
N PHE A 20 -105.60 4.00 90.22
CA PHE A 20 -105.02 5.12 89.47
C PHE A 20 -103.57 4.77 89.12
N ILE A 21 -103.32 4.37 87.87
CA ILE A 21 -101.98 4.40 87.31
C ILE A 21 -101.86 5.75 86.61
N TYR A 22 -101.22 6.72 87.27
CA TYR A 22 -100.77 7.95 86.62
C TYR A 22 -99.62 7.58 85.67
N GLY A 23 -99.97 7.11 84.47
CA GLY A 23 -99.01 6.90 83.39
C GLY A 23 -98.69 8.23 82.73
N TYR A 24 -97.72 8.97 83.25
CA TYR A 24 -97.10 10.05 82.49
C TYR A 24 -96.40 9.42 81.27
N LEU A 25 -97.05 9.48 80.10
CA LEU A 25 -96.39 9.17 78.84
C LEU A 25 -95.39 10.31 78.58
N GLN A 26 -94.13 10.07 78.95
CA GLN A 26 -93.04 10.98 78.61
C GLN A 26 -93.00 11.19 77.09
N PRO A 27 -92.76 12.42 76.59
CA PRO A 27 -92.68 12.68 75.16
C PRO A 27 -91.65 11.77 74.47
N LEU A 28 -91.91 11.35 73.23
CA LEU A 28 -90.95 10.54 72.48
C LEU A 28 -89.81 11.47 72.06
N VAL A 29 -88.61 11.25 72.60
CA VAL A 29 -87.45 12.12 72.34
C VAL A 29 -86.40 11.33 71.58
N VAL A 30 -86.07 11.81 70.39
CA VAL A 30 -84.94 11.27 69.61
C VAL A 30 -83.61 11.74 70.18
N VAL A 31 -82.60 10.88 70.09
CA VAL A 31 -81.23 11.22 70.50
C VAL A 31 -80.56 11.90 69.33
N GLU A 32 -80.29 13.19 69.47
CA GLU A 32 -79.44 13.93 68.54
C GLU A 32 -78.00 13.44 68.65
N GLN A 33 -77.30 13.41 67.52
CA GLN A 33 -75.94 12.91 67.44
C GLN A 33 -75.05 13.93 66.76
N ASN A 34 -73.82 14.05 67.27
CA ASN A 34 -72.75 14.81 66.66
C ASN A 34 -71.65 13.81 66.30
N LEU A 35 -71.42 13.56 65.02
CA LEU A 35 -70.47 12.57 64.54
C LEU A 35 -69.33 13.24 63.78
N ILE A 36 -68.11 12.84 64.10
CA ILE A 36 -66.90 13.25 63.37
C ILE A 36 -66.50 12.08 62.46
N ILE A 37 -66.38 12.35 61.17
CA ILE A 37 -66.11 11.39 60.09
C ILE A 37 -64.86 11.89 59.36
N LYS A 38 -64.09 11.01 58.73
CA LYS A 38 -63.04 11.43 57.79
C LYS A 38 -63.60 11.40 56.37
N GLU A 39 -63.26 12.36 55.53
CA GLU A 39 -63.58 12.28 54.11
C GLU A 39 -63.00 10.99 53.49
N ASP A 40 -63.56 10.60 52.35
CA ASP A 40 -63.28 9.33 51.65
C ASP A 40 -63.55 8.05 52.45
N ARG A 41 -64.20 8.16 53.63
CA ARG A 41 -64.61 7.02 54.43
C ARG A 41 -66.12 6.95 54.62
N LYS A 42 -66.68 5.79 54.29
CA LYS A 42 -68.05 5.43 54.65
C LYS A 42 -68.17 5.17 56.15
N ILE A 43 -69.10 5.84 56.84
CA ILE A 43 -69.41 5.57 58.26
C ILE A 43 -70.75 4.85 58.43
N LYS A 44 -70.93 4.20 59.59
CA LYS A 44 -72.16 3.51 60.01
C LYS A 44 -72.77 4.24 61.21
N ILE A 45 -74.05 4.60 61.12
CA ILE A 45 -74.81 5.42 62.09
C ILE A 45 -76.00 4.62 62.61
N LYS A 46 -76.22 4.61 63.93
CA LYS A 46 -77.41 3.99 64.56
C LYS A 46 -78.24 5.09 65.22
N LEU A 47 -79.47 5.28 64.76
CA LEU A 47 -80.41 6.23 65.39
C LEU A 47 -81.05 5.60 66.65
N ALA A 48 -81.40 6.43 67.62
CA ALA A 48 -81.93 6.00 68.91
C ALA A 48 -82.93 7.02 69.49
N THR A 49 -83.73 6.56 70.46
CA THR A 49 -84.61 7.38 71.30
C THR A 49 -84.10 7.34 72.75
N GLN A 50 -84.37 8.38 73.55
CA GLN A 50 -83.94 8.43 74.96
C GLN A 50 -84.65 7.38 75.82
N GLN A 51 -85.89 7.05 75.46
CA GLN A 51 -86.63 5.97 76.08
C GLN A 51 -86.30 4.65 75.39
N GLU A 52 -85.93 3.64 76.19
CA GLU A 52 -85.94 2.25 75.73
C GLU A 52 -87.39 1.76 75.61
N SER A 53 -87.69 1.04 74.54
CA SER A 53 -89.00 0.46 74.28
C SER A 53 -88.83 -0.94 73.69
N ASP A 54 -89.65 -1.87 74.17
CA ASP A 54 -89.77 -3.22 73.58
C ASP A 54 -90.57 -3.20 72.26
N GLU A 55 -91.23 -2.07 71.93
CA GLU A 55 -91.93 -1.86 70.66
C GLU A 55 -90.98 -1.30 69.58
N ALA A 56 -91.22 -1.68 68.32
CA ALA A 56 -90.37 -1.28 67.21
C ALA A 56 -90.47 0.22 66.91
N VAL A 57 -89.39 0.96 67.18
CA VAL A 57 -89.25 2.38 66.79
C VAL A 57 -88.89 2.48 65.30
N VAL A 58 -89.69 3.23 64.54
CA VAL A 58 -89.41 3.51 63.12
C VAL A 58 -88.82 4.92 62.99
N PHE A 59 -87.60 5.01 62.47
CA PHE A 59 -86.95 6.28 62.13
C PHE A 59 -87.17 6.64 60.67
N THR A 60 -87.65 7.86 60.41
CA THR A 60 -87.86 8.42 59.08
C THR A 60 -86.96 9.64 58.89
N ILE A 61 -86.16 9.65 57.82
CA ILE A 61 -85.34 10.80 57.42
C ILE A 61 -86.27 11.85 56.79
N LYS A 62 -86.15 13.10 57.22
CA LYS A 62 -86.93 14.22 56.71
C LYS A 62 -86.12 15.00 55.69
N ASP A 63 -84.95 15.49 56.09
CA ASP A 63 -84.01 16.21 55.22
C ASP A 63 -82.76 15.35 55.03
N TYR A 64 -82.37 15.09 53.77
CA TYR A 64 -81.18 14.31 53.41
C TYR A 64 -79.92 15.20 53.38
N PRO A 65 -78.73 14.60 53.60
CA PRO A 65 -77.47 15.32 53.47
C PRO A 65 -77.30 15.92 52.07
N GLN A 66 -76.69 17.09 51.98
CA GLN A 66 -76.48 17.80 50.71
C GLN A 66 -75.10 17.51 50.10
N GLN A 67 -74.13 17.07 50.90
CA GLN A 67 -72.72 16.94 50.54
C GLN A 67 -72.22 15.51 50.71
N GLY A 68 -73.15 14.57 50.64
CA GLY A 68 -72.89 13.15 50.69
C GLY A 68 -74.16 12.35 50.43
N LYS A 69 -74.00 11.02 50.40
CA LYS A 69 -75.09 10.07 50.18
C LYS A 69 -75.38 9.32 51.47
N LEU A 70 -76.66 9.27 51.86
CA LEU A 70 -77.14 8.45 52.97
C LEU A 70 -77.87 7.22 52.45
N GLU A 71 -77.39 6.03 52.82
CA GLU A 71 -77.95 4.74 52.42
C GLU A 71 -78.37 3.94 53.65
N ARG A 72 -79.57 3.35 53.67
CA ARG A 72 -80.01 2.50 54.77
C ARG A 72 -79.56 1.05 54.55
N SER A 73 -79.00 0.41 55.58
CA SER A 73 -78.69 -1.02 55.60
C SER A 73 -79.10 -1.65 56.94
N GLY A 74 -80.23 -2.37 56.92
CA GLY A 74 -80.86 -2.94 58.11
C GLY A 74 -81.29 -1.87 59.12
N GLN A 75 -80.81 -1.99 60.37
CA GLN A 75 -81.05 -1.04 61.45
C GLN A 75 -80.10 0.17 61.46
N TYR A 76 -79.18 0.26 60.50
CA TYR A 76 -78.17 1.32 60.43
C TYR A 76 -78.36 2.18 59.18
N TYR A 77 -77.87 3.40 59.26
CA TYR A 77 -77.66 4.29 58.12
C TYR A 77 -76.17 4.36 57.82
N HIS A 78 -75.81 4.43 56.55
CA HIS A 78 -74.44 4.64 56.12
C HIS A 78 -74.33 5.95 55.38
N TYR A 79 -73.41 6.78 55.83
CA TYR A 79 -73.10 8.04 55.17
C TYR A 79 -71.80 7.91 54.40
N ILE A 80 -71.80 8.36 53.15
CA ILE A 80 -70.65 8.44 52.24
C ILE A 80 -70.52 9.91 51.83
N PRO A 81 -69.47 10.64 52.25
CA PRO A 81 -69.21 11.99 51.76
C PRO A 81 -69.10 12.04 50.23
N ALA A 82 -69.40 13.18 49.60
CA ALA A 82 -68.99 13.42 48.21
C ALA A 82 -67.45 13.37 48.11
N PRO A 83 -66.86 12.95 46.96
CA PRO A 83 -65.40 12.94 46.81
C PRO A 83 -64.81 14.30 47.20
N ASN A 84 -63.81 14.28 48.08
CA ASN A 84 -63.01 15.44 48.52
C ASN A 84 -63.85 16.53 49.21
N PHE A 85 -65.03 16.17 49.72
CA PHE A 85 -65.85 17.07 50.52
C PHE A 85 -65.51 16.97 52.00
N ASN A 86 -65.06 18.07 52.57
CA ASN A 86 -64.95 18.30 54.01
C ASN A 86 -65.81 19.49 54.48
N GLY A 87 -66.23 19.46 55.74
CA GLY A 87 -67.10 20.47 56.33
C GLY A 87 -68.32 19.90 57.06
N GLN A 88 -69.36 20.72 57.20
CA GLN A 88 -70.59 20.32 57.86
C GLN A 88 -71.59 19.77 56.85
N ASP A 89 -72.17 18.63 57.21
CA ASP A 89 -73.42 18.17 56.64
C ASP A 89 -74.36 17.77 57.77
N TYR A 90 -75.63 17.61 57.47
CA TYR A 90 -76.57 17.10 58.46
C TYR A 90 -77.71 16.40 57.77
N PHE A 91 -78.40 15.59 58.55
CA PHE A 91 -79.73 15.13 58.17
C PHE A 91 -80.65 15.22 59.38
N THR A 92 -81.92 15.45 59.12
CA THR A 92 -82.93 15.51 60.16
C THR A 92 -83.80 14.27 60.11
N PHE A 93 -84.27 13.83 61.26
CA PHE A 93 -85.09 12.64 61.36
C PHE A 93 -86.11 12.78 62.49
N TYR A 94 -87.15 11.96 62.44
CA TYR A 94 -88.07 11.79 63.56
C TYR A 94 -88.34 10.31 63.77
N ALA A 95 -88.69 9.96 65.01
CA ALA A 95 -89.09 8.62 65.39
C ALA A 95 -90.62 8.53 65.47
N THR A 96 -91.16 7.39 65.08
CA THR A 96 -92.56 7.03 65.30
C THR A 96 -92.63 5.75 66.13
N LEU A 97 -93.41 5.78 67.20
CA LEU A 97 -93.69 4.65 68.08
C LEU A 97 -95.21 4.54 68.27
N GLY A 98 -95.85 3.61 67.56
CA GLY A 98 -97.30 3.58 67.42
C GLY A 98 -97.86 4.86 66.78
N GLN A 99 -98.77 5.54 67.48
CA GLN A 99 -99.34 6.85 67.05
C GLN A 99 -98.50 8.05 67.48
N ARG A 100 -97.42 7.85 68.25
CA ARG A 100 -96.61 8.95 68.80
C ARG A 100 -95.50 9.29 67.84
N LYS A 101 -95.34 10.59 67.57
CA LYS A 101 -94.27 11.14 66.75
C LYS A 101 -93.39 12.03 67.62
N SER A 102 -92.07 11.87 67.48
CA SER A 102 -91.12 12.79 68.13
C SER A 102 -91.11 14.14 67.43
N GLU A 103 -90.61 15.17 68.12
CA GLU A 103 -90.06 16.33 67.43
C GLU A 103 -88.92 15.90 66.50
N VAL A 104 -88.61 16.75 65.51
CA VAL A 104 -87.51 16.50 64.58
C VAL A 104 -86.19 16.65 65.31
N GLY A 105 -85.38 15.60 65.31
CA GLY A 105 -84.01 15.62 65.80
C GLY A 105 -83.02 15.76 64.66
N LYS A 106 -81.82 16.19 65.00
CA LYS A 106 -80.71 16.39 64.07
C LYS A 106 -79.58 15.39 64.30
N VAL A 107 -79.04 14.86 63.20
CA VAL A 107 -77.68 14.29 63.22
C VAL A 107 -76.78 15.29 62.50
N ASP A 108 -75.89 15.89 63.27
CA ASP A 108 -74.83 16.74 62.78
C ASP A 108 -73.62 15.89 62.39
N LEU A 109 -73.16 16.06 61.15
CA LEU A 109 -72.02 15.37 60.58
C LEU A 109 -70.90 16.39 60.38
N TRP A 110 -69.77 16.14 61.02
CA TRP A 110 -68.53 16.88 60.80
C TRP A 110 -67.56 16.01 60.01
N ILE A 111 -67.41 16.32 58.72
CA ILE A 111 -66.50 15.61 57.82
C ILE A 111 -65.13 16.29 57.92
N SER A 112 -64.18 15.56 58.45
CA SER A 112 -62.79 15.95 58.67
C SER A 112 -61.99 15.64 57.41
N PRO A 113 -61.09 16.55 57.00
CA PRO A 113 -60.32 16.35 55.78
C PRO A 113 -59.33 15.17 55.84
N VAL A 114 -59.02 14.61 54.67
CA VAL A 114 -58.05 13.55 54.35
C VAL A 114 -57.37 13.95 53.05
N ASN A 115 -56.05 14.05 53.08
CA ASN A 115 -55.26 14.51 51.94
C ASN A 115 -55.30 13.55 50.72
N ASP A 116 -55.60 14.10 49.55
CA ASP A 116 -55.51 13.53 48.21
C ASP A 116 -54.20 13.92 47.51
N PRO A 117 -53.56 13.03 46.71
CA PRO A 117 -52.35 13.38 45.99
C PRO A 117 -52.61 14.33 44.80
N PRO A 118 -51.63 15.17 44.43
CA PRO A 118 -51.68 15.99 43.23
C PRO A 118 -51.79 15.16 41.93
N ILE A 119 -52.24 15.80 40.82
CA ILE A 119 -52.35 15.19 39.49
C ILE A 119 -51.51 15.99 38.46
N VAL A 120 -50.74 15.29 37.61
CA VAL A 120 -49.87 15.89 36.56
C VAL A 120 -50.13 15.28 35.17
N SER A 121 -49.79 16.00 34.08
CA SER A 121 -50.04 15.60 32.67
C SER A 121 -48.79 15.58 31.77
N ALA A 122 -48.83 14.76 30.71
CA ALA A 122 -47.74 14.65 29.72
C ALA A 122 -47.73 15.80 28.69
N GLN A 123 -46.56 16.09 28.09
CA GLN A 123 -46.38 17.16 27.09
C GLN A 123 -45.50 16.71 25.90
N SER A 124 -45.58 17.41 24.76
CA SER A 124 -44.72 17.21 23.58
C SER A 124 -44.29 18.55 22.99
N LEU A 125 -43.01 18.68 22.65
CA LEU A 125 -42.37 19.93 22.23
C LEU A 125 -41.50 19.71 20.99
N GLN A 126 -41.32 20.77 20.20
CA GLN A 126 -40.37 20.82 19.08
C GLN A 126 -39.44 22.01 19.27
N VAL A 127 -38.18 21.84 18.91
CA VAL A 127 -37.17 22.90 19.02
C VAL A 127 -36.12 22.70 17.92
N LEU A 128 -35.44 23.78 17.53
CA LEU A 128 -34.22 23.66 16.73
C LEU A 128 -33.07 23.23 17.64
N GLU A 129 -32.08 22.53 17.09
CA GLU A 129 -30.83 22.34 17.85
C GLU A 129 -30.20 23.70 18.19
N ASP A 130 -29.44 23.73 19.29
CA ASP A 130 -28.84 24.94 19.87
C ASP A 130 -29.81 26.04 20.33
N GLU A 131 -31.13 25.88 20.13
CA GLU A 131 -32.16 26.74 20.70
C GLU A 131 -32.77 26.11 21.96
N SER A 132 -33.12 26.97 22.91
CA SER A 132 -33.80 26.55 24.14
C SER A 132 -35.29 26.81 24.07
N ILE A 133 -36.09 25.95 24.70
CA ILE A 133 -37.54 26.14 24.81
C ILE A 133 -37.96 26.25 26.27
N ALA A 134 -38.76 27.26 26.59
CA ALA A 134 -39.38 27.39 27.90
C ALA A 134 -40.59 26.47 28.00
N LEU A 135 -40.77 25.83 29.15
CA LEU A 135 -41.91 24.99 29.46
C LEU A 135 -42.39 25.22 30.90
N SER A 136 -43.68 25.05 31.13
CA SER A 136 -44.25 25.11 32.46
C SER A 136 -44.97 23.80 32.75
N LEU A 137 -44.60 23.18 33.85
CA LEU A 137 -45.23 21.99 34.39
C LEU A 137 -46.37 22.43 35.29
N SER A 138 -47.52 21.79 35.19
CA SER A 138 -48.66 22.08 36.05
C SER A 138 -49.08 20.85 36.84
N PHE A 139 -49.68 21.09 37.99
CA PHE A 139 -50.42 20.11 38.75
C PHE A 139 -51.78 20.68 39.15
N GLU A 140 -52.71 19.80 39.47
CA GLU A 140 -53.98 20.12 40.11
C GLU A 140 -54.09 19.27 41.38
N ASP A 141 -54.37 19.90 42.52
CA ASP A 141 -54.54 19.23 43.79
C ASP A 141 -56.02 19.26 44.19
N PRO A 142 -56.66 18.12 44.45
CA PRO A 142 -58.10 18.09 44.71
C PRO A 142 -58.51 18.78 46.03
N ASP A 143 -57.63 18.82 47.03
CA ASP A 143 -57.84 19.54 48.29
C ASP A 143 -57.44 21.01 48.21
N GLN A 144 -56.94 21.44 47.04
CA GLN A 144 -56.33 22.74 46.80
C GLN A 144 -55.09 22.97 47.67
N ASP A 145 -54.44 21.88 48.10
CA ASP A 145 -53.22 21.95 48.88
C ASP A 145 -52.03 22.40 48.01
N PRO A 146 -51.11 23.20 48.58
CA PRO A 146 -49.96 23.67 47.84
C PRO A 146 -48.95 22.52 47.63
N ALA A 147 -48.82 22.04 46.39
CA ALA A 147 -47.82 21.03 46.04
C ALA A 147 -46.54 21.59 45.38
N LYS A 148 -45.49 20.78 45.43
CA LYS A 148 -44.19 21.03 44.78
C LYS A 148 -43.95 20.00 43.69
N ILE A 149 -43.46 20.44 42.54
CA ILE A 149 -43.11 19.54 41.44
C ILE A 149 -41.67 19.04 41.58
N HIS A 150 -41.49 17.73 41.39
CA HIS A 150 -40.22 17.02 41.42
C HIS A 150 -39.94 16.32 40.08
N ILE A 151 -38.75 16.54 39.53
CA ILE A 151 -38.26 15.81 38.35
C ILE A 151 -37.78 14.42 38.79
N THR A 152 -38.25 13.38 38.12
CA THR A 152 -38.00 11.96 38.47
C THR A 152 -37.11 11.25 37.46
N SER A 153 -37.09 11.70 36.19
CA SER A 153 -36.07 11.33 35.22
C SER A 153 -35.66 12.56 34.43
N TRP A 154 -34.37 12.68 34.16
CA TRP A 154 -33.80 13.81 33.44
C TRP A 154 -33.62 13.47 31.95
N PRO A 155 -33.60 14.48 31.07
CA PRO A 155 -33.26 14.29 29.65
C PRO A 155 -31.85 13.71 29.48
N THR A 156 -31.62 13.03 28.36
CA THR A 156 -30.33 12.38 28.02
C THR A 156 -29.51 13.14 26.98
N HIS A 157 -30.18 13.97 26.19
CA HIS A 157 -29.60 14.77 25.11
C HIS A 157 -29.88 16.27 25.32
N GLY A 158 -30.07 16.69 26.57
CA GLY A 158 -30.25 18.08 26.97
C GLY A 158 -30.24 18.26 28.48
N VAL A 159 -30.45 19.49 28.93
CA VAL A 159 -30.54 19.85 30.36
C VAL A 159 -31.81 20.65 30.61
N LEU A 160 -32.33 20.54 31.84
CA LEU A 160 -33.41 21.39 32.33
C LEU A 160 -32.83 22.42 33.31
N GLU A 161 -33.08 23.68 33.04
CA GLU A 161 -32.76 24.80 33.94
C GLU A 161 -34.02 25.37 34.59
N GLY A 162 -33.82 26.06 35.71
CA GLY A 162 -34.88 26.65 36.51
C GLY A 162 -35.35 25.71 37.62
N THR A 163 -36.47 26.07 38.22
CA THR A 163 -37.09 25.26 39.27
C THR A 163 -38.53 24.98 38.86
N PRO A 164 -38.99 23.73 38.94
CA PRO A 164 -40.39 23.43 38.69
C PRO A 164 -41.30 24.39 39.48
N PRO A 165 -42.41 24.88 38.90
CA PRO A 165 -43.00 24.45 37.63
C PRO A 165 -42.35 25.01 36.38
N ASN A 166 -41.59 26.11 36.47
CA ASN A 166 -41.10 26.84 35.30
C ASN A 166 -39.69 26.39 34.96
N LEU A 167 -39.58 25.68 33.85
CA LEU A 167 -38.34 25.09 33.39
C LEU A 167 -37.97 25.59 32.00
N LYS A 168 -36.70 25.43 31.66
CA LYS A 168 -36.16 25.69 30.34
C LYS A 168 -35.40 24.45 29.89
N TYR A 169 -35.81 23.87 28.78
CA TYR A 169 -35.06 22.79 28.15
C TYR A 169 -34.02 23.38 27.20
N ILE A 170 -32.79 22.90 27.32
CA ILE A 170 -31.67 23.27 26.48
C ILE A 170 -31.10 21.97 25.90
N PRO A 171 -31.27 21.70 24.58
CA PRO A 171 -30.65 20.56 23.93
C PRO A 171 -29.13 20.57 24.14
N ARG A 172 -28.54 19.38 24.11
CA ARG A 172 -27.09 19.23 23.99
C ARG A 172 -26.69 19.82 22.64
N LYS A 173 -25.62 20.59 22.66
CA LYS A 173 -25.09 21.26 21.47
C LYS A 173 -24.89 20.29 20.29
N ASP A 174 -25.29 20.71 19.08
CA ASP A 174 -25.22 19.98 17.80
C ASP A 174 -25.96 18.62 17.79
N PHE A 175 -26.92 18.39 18.69
CA PHE A 175 -27.74 17.19 18.69
C PHE A 175 -29.09 17.47 18.04
N PHE A 176 -29.39 16.71 17.00
CA PHE A 176 -30.73 16.59 16.41
C PHE A 176 -31.25 15.15 16.60
N GLY A 177 -32.56 15.01 16.82
CA GLY A 177 -33.19 13.74 17.18
C GLY A 177 -34.25 13.89 18.28
N GLU A 178 -34.49 12.82 19.05
CA GLU A 178 -35.52 12.79 20.12
C GLU A 178 -34.90 12.79 21.53
N ASP A 179 -35.56 13.44 22.50
CA ASP A 179 -35.25 13.37 23.95
C ASP A 179 -36.52 13.37 24.82
N GLU A 180 -36.42 12.95 26.09
CA GLU A 180 -37.55 12.92 27.03
C GLU A 180 -37.17 13.03 28.51
N PHE A 181 -38.09 13.52 29.36
CA PHE A 181 -37.93 13.53 30.82
C PHE A 181 -39.27 13.30 31.56
N SER A 182 -39.23 13.01 32.86
CA SER A 182 -40.42 12.68 33.65
C SER A 182 -40.51 13.42 34.99
N PHE A 183 -41.71 13.67 35.51
CA PHE A 183 -41.94 14.43 36.76
C PHE A 183 -43.18 13.97 37.55
N VAL A 184 -43.26 14.39 38.82
CA VAL A 184 -44.37 14.19 39.79
C VAL A 184 -44.60 15.49 40.58
N ALA A 185 -45.72 15.62 41.28
CA ALA A 185 -46.00 16.65 42.29
C ALA A 185 -46.21 16.02 43.69
N ASP A 186 -45.81 16.74 44.74
CA ASP A 186 -45.81 16.33 46.17
C ASP A 186 -46.37 17.47 47.04
N ASP A 187 -47.49 17.23 47.72
CA ASP A 187 -48.19 18.16 48.63
C ASP A 187 -47.57 18.21 50.05
N GLY A 188 -46.55 17.38 50.33
CA GLY A 188 -45.94 17.20 51.64
C GLY A 188 -46.48 16.01 52.43
N LEU A 189 -47.50 15.32 51.93
CA LEU A 189 -48.14 14.14 52.48
C LEU A 189 -48.13 12.96 51.50
N VAL A 190 -48.43 13.16 50.21
CA VAL A 190 -48.49 12.14 49.16
C VAL A 190 -47.95 12.66 47.81
N ILE A 191 -47.39 11.76 47.00
CA ILE A 191 -46.81 12.05 45.68
C ILE A 191 -47.74 11.55 44.55
N SER A 192 -47.91 12.36 43.50
CA SER A 192 -48.68 12.06 42.27
C SER A 192 -48.12 10.87 41.44
N ARG A 193 -48.88 10.40 40.45
CA ARG A 193 -48.36 9.51 39.38
C ARG A 193 -47.43 10.27 38.43
N GLN A 194 -46.44 9.57 37.89
CA GLN A 194 -45.43 10.15 36.99
C GLN A 194 -45.99 10.51 35.60
N ALA A 195 -45.61 11.69 35.07
CA ALA A 195 -45.88 12.13 33.71
C ALA A 195 -44.58 12.34 32.90
N LYS A 196 -44.66 12.29 31.56
CA LYS A 196 -43.52 12.45 30.63
C LYS A 196 -43.64 13.68 29.73
N VAL A 197 -42.49 14.27 29.38
CA VAL A 197 -42.36 15.31 28.35
C VAL A 197 -41.46 14.79 27.23
N ARG A 198 -41.93 14.81 25.97
CA ARG A 198 -41.18 14.39 24.77
C ARG A 198 -40.73 15.61 23.95
N ILE A 199 -39.54 15.56 23.39
CA ILE A 199 -38.93 16.69 22.68
C ILE A 199 -38.30 16.20 21.37
N GLU A 200 -38.69 16.78 20.23
CA GLU A 200 -38.10 16.56 18.90
C GLU A 200 -37.22 17.75 18.51
N ILE A 201 -35.96 17.47 18.12
CA ILE A 201 -34.94 18.47 17.84
C ILE A 201 -34.53 18.41 16.36
N PHE A 202 -34.70 19.51 15.63
CA PHE A 202 -34.39 19.61 14.19
C PHE A 202 -32.98 20.16 13.93
N PRO A 203 -32.25 19.66 12.91
CA PRO A 203 -30.92 20.15 12.59
C PRO A 203 -30.94 21.55 11.97
N VAL A 204 -29.88 22.31 12.22
CA VAL A 204 -29.57 23.60 11.61
C VAL A 204 -28.19 23.46 10.96
N ASN A 205 -28.04 23.89 9.70
CA ASN A 205 -26.78 23.65 8.97
C ASN A 205 -25.58 24.26 9.71
N ASP A 206 -24.66 23.41 10.12
CA ASP A 206 -23.38 23.79 10.67
C ASP A 206 -22.35 23.95 9.56
N ALA A 207 -21.47 24.93 9.67
CA ALA A 207 -20.35 25.02 8.74
C ALA A 207 -19.42 23.80 8.91
N PRO A 208 -18.86 23.25 7.81
CA PRO A 208 -17.93 22.14 7.93
C PRO A 208 -16.70 22.56 8.75
N THR A 209 -16.11 21.63 9.48
CA THR A 209 -14.87 21.86 10.20
C THR A 209 -13.70 21.29 9.41
N LEU A 210 -12.63 22.07 9.26
CA LEU A 210 -11.40 21.64 8.60
C LEU A 210 -10.21 21.83 9.54
N GLU A 211 -9.48 20.74 9.79
CA GLU A 211 -8.28 20.78 10.63
C GLU A 211 -7.06 21.23 9.83
N SER A 212 -6.27 22.12 10.45
CA SER A 212 -4.88 22.35 10.03
C SER A 212 -4.08 21.07 10.24
N GLN A 213 -3.15 20.77 9.33
CA GLN A 213 -2.37 19.55 9.41
C GLN A 213 -0.93 19.75 8.96
N GLU A 214 -0.04 18.90 9.47
CA GLU A 214 1.35 18.83 9.03
C GLU A 214 1.62 17.49 8.35
N ILE A 215 2.27 17.52 7.19
CA ILE A 215 2.75 16.33 6.50
C ILE A 215 4.26 16.42 6.26
N SER A 216 4.91 15.28 6.06
CA SER A 216 6.32 15.22 5.69
C SER A 216 6.53 14.49 4.38
N ILE A 217 7.32 15.08 3.49
CA ILE A 217 7.64 14.51 2.17
C ILE A 217 9.15 14.51 1.96
N THR A 218 9.64 13.83 0.93
CA THR A 218 11.05 13.96 0.51
C THR A 218 11.15 15.02 -0.57
N GLU A 219 12.15 15.87 -0.47
CA GLU A 219 12.50 16.87 -1.48
C GLU A 219 12.45 16.31 -2.92
N GLY A 220 11.77 17.04 -3.82
CA GLY A 220 11.64 16.67 -5.23
C GLY A 220 10.61 15.59 -5.58
N GLN A 221 9.83 15.08 -4.62
CA GLN A 221 8.76 14.11 -4.87
C GLN A 221 7.36 14.71 -4.63
N PRO A 222 6.39 14.48 -5.54
CA PRO A 222 5.02 14.91 -5.30
C PRO A 222 4.33 14.07 -4.22
N ALA A 223 3.36 14.67 -3.53
CA ALA A 223 2.64 14.02 -2.43
C ALA A 223 1.14 14.30 -2.49
N LEU A 224 0.35 13.24 -2.29
CA LEU A 224 -1.10 13.34 -2.12
C LEU A 224 -1.42 13.86 -0.71
N ILE A 225 -2.28 14.87 -0.63
CA ILE A 225 -2.76 15.49 0.62
C ILE A 225 -4.15 14.93 0.93
N ALA A 226 -4.23 14.13 2.00
CA ALA A 226 -5.51 13.73 2.56
C ALA A 226 -5.97 14.79 3.57
N LEU A 227 -7.04 15.52 3.26
CA LEU A 227 -7.58 16.57 4.14
C LEU A 227 -8.47 15.95 5.21
N LYS A 228 -8.40 16.46 6.44
CA LYS A 228 -9.26 16.08 7.56
C LYS A 228 -10.38 17.10 7.72
N ALA A 229 -11.47 16.85 7.00
CA ALA A 229 -12.67 17.65 7.09
C ALA A 229 -13.84 16.80 7.58
N THR A 230 -14.69 17.40 8.39
CA THR A 230 -15.94 16.80 8.87
C THR A 230 -17.07 17.80 8.75
N ASP A 231 -18.27 17.27 8.63
CA ASP A 231 -19.51 18.01 8.52
C ASP A 231 -20.50 17.34 9.47
N LYS A 232 -21.20 18.13 10.29
CA LYS A 232 -22.09 17.61 11.35
C LYS A 232 -23.28 16.86 10.75
N GLU A 233 -23.77 17.34 9.60
CA GLU A 233 -24.85 16.76 8.81
C GLU A 233 -24.34 15.72 7.79
N GLN A 234 -23.03 15.51 7.69
CA GLN A 234 -22.36 14.58 6.77
C GLN A 234 -22.58 14.90 5.27
N GLN A 235 -22.67 16.19 4.92
CA GLN A 235 -22.80 16.66 3.54
C GLN A 235 -21.52 16.46 2.70
N ALA A 236 -21.67 16.52 1.37
CA ALA A 236 -20.54 16.37 0.44
C ALA A 236 -19.70 17.65 0.37
N LEU A 237 -18.38 17.52 0.55
CA LEU A 237 -17.49 18.68 0.68
C LEU A 237 -16.67 18.97 -0.58
N SER A 238 -16.45 20.26 -0.84
CA SER A 238 -15.61 20.79 -1.93
C SER A 238 -14.47 21.66 -1.39
N ILE A 239 -13.32 21.65 -2.07
CA ILE A 239 -12.11 22.39 -1.66
C ILE A 239 -12.12 23.79 -2.27
N LEU A 240 -11.93 24.81 -1.44
CA LEU A 240 -11.67 26.19 -1.84
C LEU A 240 -10.24 26.58 -1.41
N LEU A 241 -9.31 26.64 -2.37
CA LEU A 241 -7.94 27.07 -2.11
C LEU A 241 -7.89 28.59 -1.90
N LEU A 242 -7.30 29.05 -0.79
CA LEU A 242 -7.19 30.48 -0.45
C LEU A 242 -5.82 31.02 -0.78
N THR A 243 -4.78 30.40 -0.21
CA THR A 243 -3.38 30.74 -0.52
C THR A 243 -2.68 29.53 -1.10
N PRO A 244 -1.96 29.68 -2.23
CA PRO A 244 -1.11 28.61 -2.72
C PRO A 244 0.18 28.49 -1.88
N PRO A 245 0.87 27.35 -1.94
CA PRO A 245 2.21 27.20 -1.38
C PRO A 245 3.21 28.16 -2.03
N LEU A 246 4.24 28.55 -1.28
CA LEU A 246 5.32 29.43 -1.79
C LEU A 246 6.42 28.65 -2.49
N HIS A 247 6.68 27.42 -2.03
CA HIS A 247 7.78 26.56 -2.47
C HIS A 247 7.28 25.26 -3.11
N GLY A 248 6.18 25.36 -3.86
CA GLY A 248 5.61 24.27 -4.62
C GLY A 248 4.31 24.66 -5.32
N ARG A 249 3.67 23.67 -5.96
CA ARG A 249 2.37 23.85 -6.63
C ARG A 249 1.38 22.76 -6.24
N LEU A 250 0.10 23.10 -6.27
CA LEU A 250 -1.00 22.18 -5.99
C LEU A 250 -1.74 21.79 -7.27
N VAL A 251 -2.18 20.54 -7.35
CA VAL A 251 -3.05 20.01 -8.42
C VAL A 251 -4.23 19.28 -7.77
N GLN A 252 -5.45 19.67 -8.14
CA GLN A 252 -6.67 19.02 -7.67
C GLN A 252 -7.25 18.12 -8.76
N LYS A 253 -7.55 16.87 -8.44
CA LYS A 253 -8.20 15.91 -9.35
C LYS A 253 -9.12 14.97 -8.58
N GLN A 254 -10.38 14.85 -9.00
CA GLN A 254 -11.38 13.95 -8.40
C GLN A 254 -11.51 14.12 -6.87
N GLY A 255 -11.55 15.35 -6.38
CA GLY A 255 -11.68 15.65 -4.95
C GLY A 255 -10.41 15.46 -4.11
N GLN A 256 -9.28 15.05 -4.72
CA GLN A 256 -7.99 14.92 -4.03
C GLN A 256 -7.02 16.04 -4.43
N LEU A 257 -6.18 16.44 -3.49
CA LEU A 257 -5.18 17.50 -3.67
C LEU A 257 -3.77 16.91 -3.66
N THR A 258 -2.94 17.20 -4.67
CA THR A 258 -1.55 16.74 -4.76
C THR A 258 -0.61 17.93 -4.77
N TYR A 259 0.40 17.90 -3.89
CA TYR A 259 1.46 18.90 -3.79
C TYR A 259 2.72 18.47 -4.54
N PHE A 260 3.35 19.42 -5.24
CA PHE A 260 4.61 19.25 -5.95
C PHE A 260 5.60 20.27 -5.39
N PRO A 261 6.64 19.88 -4.63
CA PRO A 261 7.62 20.82 -4.11
C PRO A 261 8.43 21.45 -5.24
N ASP A 262 8.86 22.68 -5.01
CA ASP A 262 9.83 23.35 -5.84
C ASP A 262 11.15 22.58 -5.85
N PRO A 263 11.91 22.65 -6.95
CA PRO A 263 13.23 22.03 -7.01
C PRO A 263 14.11 22.50 -5.84
N GLN A 264 14.74 21.53 -5.18
CA GLN A 264 15.72 21.74 -4.12
C GLN A 264 15.20 22.37 -2.81
N PHE A 265 13.89 22.49 -2.64
CA PHE A 265 13.33 23.03 -1.42
C PHE A 265 13.41 22.00 -0.28
N VAL A 266 14.15 22.33 0.77
CA VAL A 266 14.15 21.62 2.06
C VAL A 266 13.74 22.63 3.11
N GLY A 267 12.69 22.30 3.86
CA GLY A 267 12.13 23.25 4.81
C GLY A 267 10.64 23.04 4.95
N GLU A 268 9.96 24.09 5.41
CA GLU A 268 8.53 24.08 5.65
C GLU A 268 7.84 24.95 4.61
N ASP A 269 6.94 24.37 3.83
CA ASP A 269 6.03 25.13 2.97
C ASP A 269 4.63 25.10 3.58
N THR A 270 3.80 26.08 3.22
CA THR A 270 2.46 26.21 3.79
C THR A 270 1.50 26.74 2.76
N PHE A 271 0.27 26.23 2.79
CA PHE A 271 -0.83 26.78 2.03
C PHE A 271 -2.11 26.73 2.87
N SER A 272 -3.09 27.56 2.52
CA SER A 272 -4.34 27.64 3.25
C SER A 272 -5.56 27.41 2.36
N LEU A 273 -6.58 26.78 2.93
CA LEU A 273 -7.81 26.43 2.22
C LEU A 273 -9.01 26.44 3.17
N LYS A 274 -10.20 26.35 2.57
CA LYS A 274 -11.47 26.08 3.24
C LYS A 274 -12.18 24.90 2.56
N MET A 275 -13.07 24.25 3.30
CA MET A 275 -14.07 23.34 2.74
C MET A 275 -15.42 24.04 2.64
N SER A 276 -16.20 23.67 1.64
CA SER A 276 -17.56 24.16 1.43
C SER A 276 -18.50 22.97 1.25
N ASP A 277 -19.58 22.92 2.02
CA ASP A 277 -20.68 21.95 1.92
C ASP A 277 -21.71 22.35 0.82
N GLY A 278 -21.66 23.61 0.37
CA GLY A 278 -22.57 24.20 -0.61
C GLY A 278 -23.44 25.32 -0.05
N PHE A 279 -23.56 25.43 1.28
CA PHE A 279 -24.32 26.43 2.02
C PHE A 279 -23.41 27.33 2.87
N ALA A 280 -22.44 26.74 3.56
CA ALA A 280 -21.48 27.40 4.44
C ALA A 280 -20.03 26.97 4.11
N GLN A 281 -19.08 27.68 4.71
CA GLN A 281 -17.64 27.41 4.55
C GLN A 281 -16.98 27.19 5.89
N SER A 282 -15.99 26.30 5.92
CA SER A 282 -15.19 26.06 7.11
C SER A 282 -14.37 27.27 7.53
N ASN A 283 -13.81 27.18 8.74
CA ASN A 283 -12.64 27.96 9.10
C ASN A 283 -11.53 27.74 8.05
N GLU A 284 -10.70 28.76 7.87
CA GLU A 284 -9.45 28.59 7.14
C GLU A 284 -8.53 27.62 7.90
N ALA A 285 -7.96 26.65 7.18
CA ALA A 285 -7.00 25.72 7.73
C ALA A 285 -5.68 25.80 6.97
N TRP A 286 -4.60 25.59 7.71
CA TRP A 286 -3.24 25.61 7.19
C TRP A 286 -2.73 24.19 7.03
N VAL A 287 -2.24 23.89 5.83
CA VAL A 287 -1.48 22.67 5.58
C VAL A 287 -0.01 23.04 5.58
N LYS A 288 0.71 22.55 6.59
CA LYS A 288 2.15 22.67 6.72
C LYS A 288 2.82 21.45 6.12
N ILE A 289 3.78 21.66 5.22
CA ILE A 289 4.50 20.60 4.52
C ILE A 289 5.95 20.69 4.93
N LYS A 290 6.42 19.70 5.67
CA LYS A 290 7.84 19.54 5.99
C LYS A 290 8.54 18.72 4.92
N VAL A 291 9.29 19.39 4.08
CA VAL A 291 10.09 18.73 3.06
C VAL A 291 11.40 18.27 3.71
N LEU A 292 11.48 16.96 3.97
CA LEU A 292 12.62 16.31 4.61
C LEU A 292 13.79 16.18 3.65
N SER A 293 14.97 16.47 4.22
CA SER A 293 16.24 16.24 3.58
C SER A 293 16.46 14.76 3.32
N ASN A 294 17.07 14.48 2.19
CA ASN A 294 17.80 13.27 1.87
C ASN A 294 19.01 13.01 2.83
N PHE A 295 18.88 13.12 4.16
CA PHE A 295 20.03 12.98 5.08
C PHE A 295 20.45 11.52 5.36
N LYS A 296 19.51 10.56 5.45
CA LYS A 296 19.85 9.11 5.50
C LYS A 296 20.51 8.64 4.19
N ILE A 297 20.07 9.24 3.09
CA ILE A 297 20.70 9.18 1.78
C ILE A 297 22.13 9.72 1.90
N GLY A 298 22.32 10.89 2.51
CA GLY A 298 23.62 11.47 2.84
C GLY A 298 24.53 10.57 3.71
N LEU A 299 24.01 9.87 4.72
CA LEU A 299 24.81 8.95 5.55
C LEU A 299 25.23 7.69 4.76
N PHE A 300 24.33 7.15 3.93
CA PHE A 300 24.66 6.06 3.03
C PHE A 300 25.70 6.49 1.99
N GLN A 301 25.52 7.67 1.40
CA GLN A 301 26.49 8.30 0.50
C GLN A 301 27.85 8.47 1.19
N LYS A 302 27.88 8.97 2.42
CA LYS A 302 29.10 9.12 3.22
C LYS A 302 29.79 7.78 3.52
N LYS A 303 29.03 6.72 3.84
CA LYS A 303 29.59 5.36 4.03
C LYS A 303 30.13 4.78 2.73
N LEU A 304 29.42 4.96 1.62
CA LEU A 304 29.89 4.54 0.30
C LEU A 304 31.12 5.33 -0.13
N GLN A 305 31.13 6.65 0.04
CA GLN A 305 32.26 7.52 -0.24
C GLN A 305 33.47 7.17 0.64
N GLY A 306 33.27 6.82 1.92
CA GLY A 306 34.34 6.30 2.78
C GLY A 306 34.89 4.94 2.36
N LEU A 307 34.13 4.13 1.61
CA LEU A 307 34.67 2.94 0.95
C LEU A 307 35.33 3.26 -0.39
N LEU A 308 35.05 4.44 -0.96
CA LEU A 308 35.34 4.81 -2.33
C LEU A 308 36.11 6.13 -2.35
N GLU A 309 37.39 6.07 -2.06
CA GLU A 309 38.19 7.30 -2.07
C GLU A 309 38.50 7.78 -3.50
N LYS A 310 38.49 6.90 -4.52
CA LYS A 310 38.69 7.25 -5.96
C LYS A 310 37.99 6.29 -6.97
N GLY A 311 36.94 5.56 -6.57
CA GLY A 311 36.21 4.56 -7.38
C GLY A 311 34.71 4.86 -7.42
N GLY A 312 34.02 4.69 -8.53
CA GLY A 312 32.63 5.11 -8.72
C GLY A 312 31.59 4.03 -8.43
N VAL A 313 30.42 4.42 -7.94
CA VAL A 313 29.23 3.57 -7.74
C VAL A 313 27.97 4.33 -8.11
N ALA A 314 27.13 3.72 -8.93
CA ALA A 314 25.83 4.24 -9.32
C ALA A 314 24.76 3.16 -9.19
N VAL A 315 23.57 3.54 -8.73
CA VAL A 315 22.42 2.64 -8.62
C VAL A 315 21.18 3.37 -9.15
N GLY A 316 20.28 2.67 -9.82
CA GLY A 316 19.05 3.25 -10.34
C GLY A 316 19.22 3.97 -11.69
N LYS A 317 18.15 4.65 -12.13
CA LYS A 317 18.12 5.37 -13.41
C LYS A 317 18.83 6.71 -13.29
N ALA A 318 19.47 7.20 -14.36
CA ALA A 318 20.17 8.48 -14.40
C ALA A 318 19.28 9.69 -14.05
N THR A 319 17.95 9.55 -14.20
CA THR A 319 16.95 10.58 -13.87
C THR A 319 16.36 10.45 -12.46
N ASN A 320 16.64 9.37 -11.73
CA ASN A 320 16.17 9.19 -10.36
C ASN A 320 17.37 9.40 -9.41
N PRO A 321 17.32 10.36 -8.46
CA PRO A 321 18.48 10.76 -7.64
C PRO A 321 18.98 9.71 -6.64
N ASP A 322 18.58 8.44 -6.81
CA ASP A 322 18.94 7.32 -5.94
C ASP A 322 20.38 6.81 -6.24
N TYR A 323 21.33 7.73 -6.13
CA TYR A 323 22.74 7.55 -5.78
C TYR A 323 23.71 7.26 -6.93
N LEU A 324 24.29 8.35 -7.43
CA LEU A 324 25.55 8.41 -8.18
C LEU A 324 26.67 8.93 -7.26
N LEU A 325 27.74 8.15 -7.08
CA LEU A 325 28.87 8.47 -6.21
C LEU A 325 30.19 8.22 -6.93
N GLY A 326 31.09 9.20 -6.85
CA GLY A 326 32.31 9.22 -7.66
C GLY A 326 32.02 9.75 -9.06
N SER A 327 32.65 10.88 -9.40
CA SER A 327 32.69 11.41 -10.76
C SER A 327 34.01 10.98 -11.41
N GLY A 328 33.95 10.56 -12.66
CA GLY A 328 35.15 10.27 -13.43
C GLY A 328 35.00 9.11 -14.40
N SER A 329 36.08 8.91 -15.14
CA SER A 329 36.20 7.85 -16.10
C SER A 329 36.90 6.63 -15.53
N TYR A 330 36.35 5.45 -15.80
CA TYR A 330 36.79 4.20 -15.20
C TYR A 330 37.13 3.18 -16.28
N ILE A 331 38.14 2.35 -16.01
CA ILE A 331 38.46 1.23 -16.90
C ILE A 331 37.35 0.19 -16.73
N PRO A 332 36.52 -0.10 -17.75
CA PRO A 332 35.39 -1.02 -17.60
C PRO A 332 35.83 -2.46 -17.35
N ALA A 333 37.06 -2.83 -17.73
CA ALA A 333 37.47 -4.22 -17.74
C ALA A 333 36.44 -5.09 -18.50
N SER A 334 36.30 -6.37 -18.16
CA SER A 334 35.35 -7.27 -18.83
C SER A 334 33.86 -6.92 -18.70
N SER A 335 33.47 -5.85 -18.00
CA SER A 335 32.08 -5.36 -18.10
C SER A 335 31.80 -4.73 -19.48
N LEU A 336 32.83 -4.28 -20.21
CA LEU A 336 32.71 -3.77 -21.59
C LEU A 336 32.09 -4.77 -22.55
N LYS A 337 32.26 -6.08 -22.29
CA LYS A 337 31.63 -7.14 -23.10
C LYS A 337 30.11 -7.06 -23.15
N LEU A 338 29.46 -6.42 -22.17
CA LEU A 338 28.02 -6.16 -22.22
C LEU A 338 27.68 -5.17 -23.34
N ILE A 339 28.46 -4.10 -23.48
CA ILE A 339 28.32 -3.12 -24.57
C ILE A 339 28.55 -3.82 -25.91
N THR A 340 29.64 -4.57 -26.04
CA THR A 340 29.95 -5.32 -27.25
C THR A 340 28.87 -6.33 -27.62
N ALA A 341 28.29 -7.01 -26.63
CA ALA A 341 27.18 -7.94 -26.84
C ALA A 341 25.94 -7.23 -27.39
N VAL A 342 25.50 -6.15 -26.75
CA VAL A 342 24.30 -5.41 -27.19
C VAL A 342 24.52 -4.80 -28.56
N ALA A 343 25.67 -4.15 -28.80
CA ALA A 343 26.00 -3.59 -30.10
C ALA A 343 26.03 -4.66 -31.22
N ALA A 344 26.55 -5.86 -30.93
CA ALA A 344 26.53 -6.96 -31.89
C ALA A 344 25.10 -7.46 -32.18
N LEU A 345 24.24 -7.56 -31.15
CA LEU A 345 22.83 -7.92 -31.34
C LEU A 345 22.09 -6.89 -32.19
N GLU A 346 22.33 -5.61 -31.97
CA GLU A 346 21.75 -4.51 -32.76
C GLU A 346 22.26 -4.51 -34.21
N ALA A 347 23.57 -4.72 -34.40
CA ALA A 347 24.19 -4.64 -35.72
C ALA A 347 23.90 -5.86 -36.62
N LEU A 348 23.77 -7.05 -36.03
CA LEU A 348 23.70 -8.31 -36.76
C LEU A 348 22.37 -9.05 -36.58
N GLY A 349 21.66 -8.82 -35.47
CA GLY A 349 20.47 -9.57 -35.09
C GLY A 349 20.78 -10.86 -34.31
N GLU A 350 19.90 -11.21 -33.36
CA GLU A 350 20.11 -12.37 -32.45
C GLU A 350 20.22 -13.73 -33.16
N ASN A 351 19.57 -13.86 -34.33
CA ASN A 351 19.53 -15.07 -35.16
C ASN A 351 20.65 -15.12 -36.22
N TYR A 352 21.59 -14.16 -36.19
CA TYR A 352 22.72 -14.17 -37.11
C TYR A 352 23.55 -15.45 -36.94
N HIS A 353 23.91 -16.06 -38.06
CA HIS A 353 24.81 -17.20 -38.12
C HIS A 353 26.10 -16.80 -38.83
N PHE A 354 27.23 -17.19 -38.24
CA PHE A 354 28.54 -16.97 -38.84
C PHE A 354 28.77 -17.91 -40.00
N ARG A 355 29.49 -17.44 -41.03
CA ARG A 355 29.73 -18.19 -42.25
C ARG A 355 31.20 -18.43 -42.53
N THR A 356 31.48 -19.53 -43.23
CA THR A 356 32.77 -19.81 -43.88
C THR A 356 32.47 -20.29 -45.30
N LYS A 357 33.11 -19.70 -46.31
CA LYS A 357 32.91 -20.13 -47.70
C LYS A 357 34.05 -21.01 -48.16
N ILE A 358 33.72 -21.97 -49.01
CA ILE A 358 34.67 -22.90 -49.58
C ILE A 358 34.52 -22.85 -51.09
N HIS A 359 35.63 -22.61 -51.76
CA HIS A 359 35.70 -22.53 -53.21
C HIS A 359 36.65 -23.60 -53.77
N ILE A 360 36.52 -23.85 -55.06
CA ILE A 360 37.49 -24.60 -55.84
C ILE A 360 37.83 -23.83 -57.11
N ASP A 361 39.11 -23.73 -57.46
CA ASP A 361 39.53 -23.10 -58.72
C ASP A 361 39.81 -24.13 -59.82
N GLN A 362 40.11 -23.64 -61.03
CA GLN A 362 40.41 -24.48 -62.19
C GLN A 362 41.63 -25.39 -62.01
N ARG A 363 42.55 -25.04 -61.11
CA ARG A 363 43.72 -25.87 -60.76
C ARG A 363 43.40 -26.88 -59.65
N ARG A 364 42.14 -26.99 -59.22
CA ARG A 364 41.69 -27.77 -58.07
C ARG A 364 42.39 -27.38 -56.78
N ASN A 365 42.70 -26.09 -56.61
CA ASN A 365 42.99 -25.55 -55.29
C ASN A 365 41.68 -25.45 -54.52
N LEU A 366 41.64 -26.00 -53.30
CA LEU A 366 40.52 -25.81 -52.39
C LEU A 366 40.78 -24.53 -51.60
N ILE A 367 39.87 -23.58 -51.63
CA ILE A 367 40.05 -22.28 -50.96
C ILE A 367 39.08 -22.20 -49.78
N LEU A 368 39.62 -21.92 -48.59
CA LEU A 368 38.83 -21.60 -47.40
C LEU A 368 38.81 -20.07 -47.28
N GLU A 369 37.63 -19.48 -47.42
CA GLU A 369 37.42 -18.04 -47.27
C GLU A 369 36.74 -17.77 -45.93
N GLY A 370 37.41 -16.97 -45.10
CA GLY A 370 36.98 -16.67 -43.75
C GLY A 370 36.22 -15.36 -43.60
N PHE A 371 35.25 -15.37 -42.68
CA PHE A 371 34.48 -14.19 -42.28
C PHE A 371 34.52 -13.96 -40.76
N GLY A 372 35.46 -14.61 -40.08
CA GLY A 372 35.73 -14.39 -38.67
C GLY A 372 34.80 -15.10 -37.71
N ASP A 373 34.30 -16.27 -38.08
CA ASP A 373 33.42 -17.09 -37.25
C ASP A 373 34.09 -17.49 -35.91
N PRO A 374 33.67 -16.91 -34.76
CA PRO A 374 34.26 -17.24 -33.48
C PRO A 374 33.86 -18.63 -32.97
N ALA A 375 32.79 -19.23 -33.50
CA ALA A 375 32.25 -20.50 -33.07
C ALA A 375 32.80 -21.70 -33.86
N LEU A 376 33.50 -21.44 -34.97
CA LEU A 376 34.04 -22.48 -35.84
C LEU A 376 34.96 -23.43 -35.07
N SER A 377 34.58 -24.70 -35.01
CA SER A 377 35.27 -25.71 -34.24
C SER A 377 35.84 -26.85 -35.10
N SER A 378 36.65 -27.71 -34.49
CA SER A 378 37.06 -28.97 -35.12
C SER A 378 35.88 -29.87 -35.50
N THR A 379 34.77 -29.80 -34.76
CA THR A 379 33.55 -30.56 -35.09
C THR A 379 32.91 -30.03 -36.37
N ASP A 380 32.98 -28.72 -36.61
CA ASP A 380 32.46 -28.10 -37.83
C ASP A 380 33.32 -28.47 -39.04
N TRP A 381 34.65 -28.53 -38.88
CA TRP A 381 35.53 -29.05 -39.94
C TRP A 381 35.24 -30.50 -40.31
N HIS A 382 34.86 -31.35 -39.35
CA HIS A 382 34.40 -32.71 -39.66
C HIS A 382 33.10 -32.71 -40.49
N LYS A 383 32.12 -31.87 -40.15
CA LYS A 383 30.88 -31.74 -40.93
C LYS A 383 31.15 -31.23 -42.35
N ILE A 384 32.01 -30.22 -42.47
CA ILE A 384 32.45 -29.70 -43.77
C ILE A 384 33.11 -30.82 -44.59
N ALA A 385 33.99 -31.62 -43.98
CA ALA A 385 34.66 -32.73 -44.65
C ALA A 385 33.68 -33.76 -45.22
N VAL A 386 32.64 -34.12 -44.45
CA VAL A 386 31.56 -35.00 -44.91
C VAL A 386 30.87 -34.41 -46.14
N ILE A 387 30.46 -33.15 -46.08
CA ILE A 387 29.76 -32.48 -47.19
C ILE A 387 30.64 -32.45 -48.46
N LEU A 388 31.92 -32.09 -48.33
CA LEU A 388 32.84 -32.02 -49.47
C LEU A 388 33.11 -33.40 -50.08
N ARG A 389 33.27 -34.43 -49.25
CA ARG A 389 33.39 -35.82 -49.70
C ARG A 389 32.15 -36.27 -50.48
N ASP A 390 30.97 -36.00 -49.94
CA ASP A 390 29.70 -36.43 -50.54
C ASP A 390 29.40 -35.68 -51.84
N LYS A 391 29.84 -34.42 -51.96
CA LYS A 391 29.89 -33.66 -53.22
C LYS A 391 30.93 -34.18 -54.23
N GLY A 392 31.69 -35.22 -53.89
CA GLY A 392 32.71 -35.83 -54.75
C GLY A 392 34.00 -35.00 -54.89
N ILE A 393 34.19 -33.94 -54.11
CA ILE A 393 35.34 -33.04 -54.22
C ILE A 393 36.65 -33.80 -53.97
N PHE A 394 36.63 -34.75 -53.04
CA PHE A 394 37.81 -35.54 -52.66
C PHE A 394 38.07 -36.77 -53.55
N LYS A 395 37.22 -37.05 -54.56
CA LYS A 395 37.41 -38.21 -55.47
C LYS A 395 38.68 -38.11 -56.33
N SER A 396 39.18 -36.90 -56.53
CA SER A 396 40.43 -36.67 -57.28
C SER A 396 41.34 -35.76 -56.46
N PRO A 397 42.68 -35.95 -56.55
CA PRO A 397 43.62 -35.13 -55.79
C PRO A 397 43.37 -33.63 -55.95
N LEU A 398 43.44 -32.92 -54.84
CA LEU A 398 43.47 -31.47 -54.78
C LEU A 398 44.91 -30.99 -54.95
N ASN A 399 45.09 -29.83 -55.55
CA ASN A 399 46.43 -29.27 -55.72
C ASN A 399 46.98 -28.80 -54.37
N ARG A 400 46.36 -27.79 -53.74
CA ARG A 400 46.66 -27.35 -52.37
C ARG A 400 45.42 -26.78 -51.68
N LEU A 401 45.56 -26.53 -50.38
CA LEU A 401 44.65 -25.69 -49.62
C LEU A 401 45.12 -24.22 -49.68
N ILE A 402 44.26 -23.32 -50.14
CA ILE A 402 44.47 -21.88 -50.07
C ILE A 402 43.64 -21.33 -48.91
N LEU A 403 44.25 -20.51 -48.07
CA LEU A 403 43.61 -19.86 -46.94
C LEU A 403 43.45 -18.39 -47.30
N ASP A 404 42.20 -17.99 -47.57
CA ASP A 404 41.85 -16.60 -47.79
C ASP A 404 41.36 -15.98 -46.48
N SER A 405 42.25 -15.18 -45.89
CA SER A 405 41.95 -14.34 -44.73
C SER A 405 41.84 -12.86 -45.07
N THR A 406 41.81 -12.50 -46.36
CA THR A 406 41.89 -11.10 -46.82
C THR A 406 40.61 -10.31 -46.63
N ASN A 407 39.52 -10.98 -46.22
CA ASN A 407 38.33 -10.32 -45.73
C ASN A 407 38.60 -9.51 -44.47
N PHE A 408 39.68 -9.80 -43.73
CA PHE A 408 40.19 -8.98 -42.63
C PHE A 408 41.58 -8.44 -42.99
N VAL A 409 42.00 -7.33 -42.38
CA VAL A 409 43.38 -6.82 -42.52
C VAL A 409 44.39 -7.78 -41.87
N GLU A 410 45.66 -7.72 -42.29
CA GLU A 410 46.69 -8.64 -41.79
C GLU A 410 47.09 -8.35 -40.32
N ASP A 411 47.13 -7.08 -39.92
CA ASP A 411 47.47 -6.66 -38.56
C ASP A 411 46.21 -6.49 -37.71
N LEU A 412 45.90 -7.52 -36.93
CA LEU A 412 44.73 -7.59 -36.04
C LEU A 412 45.12 -7.56 -34.56
N GLU A 413 46.26 -6.94 -34.24
CA GLU A 413 46.63 -6.69 -32.85
C GLU A 413 45.65 -5.71 -32.20
N PHE A 414 45.33 -5.96 -30.92
CA PHE A 414 44.48 -5.10 -30.11
C PHE A 414 45.21 -4.63 -28.87
N ASP A 415 44.87 -3.42 -28.41
CA ASP A 415 45.47 -2.84 -27.22
C ASP A 415 45.17 -3.68 -25.97
N GLY A 416 46.18 -3.86 -25.10
CA GLY A 416 46.10 -4.70 -23.90
C GLY A 416 46.40 -6.19 -24.11
N ARG A 417 46.61 -6.65 -25.35
CA ARG A 417 47.14 -7.99 -25.63
C ARG A 417 48.58 -8.12 -25.14
N GLN A 418 48.96 -9.29 -24.64
CA GLN A 418 50.29 -9.52 -24.03
C GLN A 418 51.17 -10.52 -24.79
N ASN A 419 50.68 -11.11 -25.89
CA ASN A 419 51.38 -12.10 -26.70
C ASN A 419 51.90 -13.32 -25.91
N THR A 420 51.14 -13.72 -24.91
CA THR A 420 51.37 -14.86 -24.02
C THR A 420 50.75 -16.15 -24.57
N LEU A 421 51.09 -17.27 -23.92
CA LEU A 421 50.46 -18.57 -24.16
C LEU A 421 49.09 -18.71 -23.47
N HIS A 422 48.65 -17.71 -22.70
CA HIS A 422 47.35 -17.81 -22.03
C HIS A 422 46.21 -17.81 -23.06
N TYR A 423 45.22 -18.67 -22.83
CA TYR A 423 44.08 -18.82 -23.75
C TYR A 423 43.28 -17.53 -23.94
N PHE A 424 43.26 -16.64 -22.95
CA PHE A 424 42.56 -15.36 -23.00
C PHE A 424 43.23 -14.30 -23.91
N ASP A 425 44.39 -14.63 -24.48
CA ASP A 425 45.29 -13.77 -25.24
C ASP A 425 45.45 -14.21 -26.71
N ALA A 426 44.53 -15.06 -27.17
CA ALA A 426 44.52 -15.62 -28.52
C ALA A 426 44.33 -14.53 -29.59
N PRO A 427 45.05 -14.60 -30.73
CA PRO A 427 44.94 -13.61 -31.79
C PRO A 427 43.64 -13.77 -32.57
N LEU A 428 43.14 -12.67 -33.10
CA LEU A 428 41.97 -12.60 -33.97
C LEU A 428 42.30 -13.08 -35.39
N GLY A 429 41.27 -13.31 -36.22
CA GLY A 429 41.50 -13.63 -37.62
C GLY A 429 40.21 -13.92 -38.38
N ALA A 430 40.30 -13.94 -39.71
CA ALA A 430 39.16 -14.27 -40.58
C ALA A 430 38.82 -15.78 -40.55
N LEU A 431 39.80 -16.64 -40.26
CA LEU A 431 39.61 -18.10 -40.15
C LEU A 431 40.09 -18.61 -38.78
N PRO A 432 39.47 -18.19 -37.66
CA PRO A 432 39.82 -18.75 -36.37
C PRO A 432 39.16 -20.13 -36.20
N SER A 433 39.84 -21.06 -35.55
CA SER A 433 39.24 -22.34 -35.18
C SER A 433 39.50 -22.67 -33.73
N ASN A 434 38.48 -23.13 -33.02
CA ASN A 434 38.54 -23.36 -31.58
C ASN A 434 39.08 -22.13 -30.81
N PHE A 435 38.66 -20.92 -31.20
CA PHE A 435 39.15 -19.64 -30.65
C PHE A 435 40.67 -19.45 -30.76
N ASN A 436 41.34 -20.09 -31.73
CA ASN A 436 42.80 -20.15 -31.83
C ASN A 436 43.47 -20.68 -30.54
N THR A 437 42.80 -21.62 -29.87
CA THR A 437 43.30 -22.27 -28.65
C THR A 437 43.31 -23.78 -28.81
N ALA A 438 44.09 -24.45 -27.94
CA ALA A 438 44.07 -25.91 -27.84
C ALA A 438 44.06 -26.35 -26.38
N ALA A 439 43.33 -27.45 -26.15
CA ALA A 439 43.31 -28.19 -24.90
C ALA A 439 44.16 -29.46 -25.06
N VAL A 440 45.29 -29.53 -24.36
CA VAL A 440 46.21 -30.67 -24.44
C VAL A 440 46.49 -31.24 -23.06
N TYR A 441 46.57 -32.56 -22.97
CA TYR A 441 47.07 -33.23 -21.77
C TYR A 441 48.56 -33.54 -21.93
N VAL A 442 49.37 -32.95 -21.04
CA VAL A 442 50.83 -33.12 -21.01
C VAL A 442 51.18 -34.10 -19.90
N LYS A 443 51.77 -35.26 -20.22
CA LYS A 443 52.25 -36.22 -19.21
C LYS A 443 53.64 -35.85 -18.67
N LYS A 444 54.02 -36.50 -17.56
CA LYS A 444 55.40 -36.49 -17.02
C LYS A 444 56.39 -36.86 -18.15
N GLY A 445 57.47 -36.10 -18.28
CA GLY A 445 58.41 -36.19 -19.41
C GLY A 445 58.04 -35.34 -20.64
N ARG A 446 57.05 -34.44 -20.52
CA ARG A 446 56.60 -33.49 -21.57
C ARG A 446 56.14 -34.16 -22.88
N ARG A 447 55.72 -35.43 -22.79
CA ARG A 447 55.08 -36.17 -23.88
C ARG A 447 53.59 -35.84 -23.94
N VAL A 448 53.09 -35.60 -25.14
CA VAL A 448 51.67 -35.36 -25.41
C VAL A 448 50.98 -36.69 -25.66
N VAL A 449 49.82 -36.90 -25.05
CA VAL A 449 49.14 -38.21 -25.04
C VAL A 449 47.68 -38.14 -25.47
N SER A 450 47.04 -36.99 -25.37
CA SER A 450 45.68 -36.79 -25.89
C SER A 450 45.36 -35.29 -25.98
N ALA A 451 44.67 -34.90 -27.05
CA ALA A 451 43.93 -33.65 -27.12
C ALA A 451 42.49 -33.91 -26.64
N LYS A 452 41.85 -32.95 -25.99
CA LYS A 452 40.40 -33.03 -25.75
C LYS A 452 39.70 -32.92 -27.12
N SER A 453 38.65 -33.72 -27.37
CA SER A 453 37.71 -33.61 -28.53
C SER A 453 38.16 -34.07 -29.93
N ASN A 454 38.86 -35.21 -30.11
CA ASN A 454 39.24 -35.75 -31.44
C ASN A 454 39.96 -34.74 -32.38
N THR A 455 40.43 -33.63 -31.84
CA THR A 455 41.06 -32.56 -32.61
C THR A 455 42.50 -32.97 -32.89
N PRO A 456 42.92 -33.13 -34.16
CA PRO A 456 44.28 -33.54 -34.45
C PRO A 456 45.28 -32.50 -33.94
N LEU A 457 46.32 -32.96 -33.26
CA LEU A 457 47.43 -32.09 -32.85
C LEU A 457 48.19 -31.64 -34.09
N THR A 458 48.04 -30.37 -34.46
CA THR A 458 48.76 -29.77 -35.60
C THR A 458 50.27 -29.68 -35.34
N SER A 459 51.05 -29.45 -36.39
CA SER A 459 52.52 -29.43 -36.29
C SER A 459 53.00 -28.32 -35.34
N HIS A 460 52.34 -27.16 -35.38
CA HIS A 460 52.60 -26.00 -34.53
C HIS A 460 52.24 -26.25 -33.07
N VAL A 461 51.09 -26.88 -32.82
CA VAL A 461 50.67 -27.25 -31.46
C VAL A 461 51.72 -28.16 -30.83
N ARG A 462 52.14 -29.24 -31.51
CA ARG A 462 53.15 -30.19 -31.01
C ARG A 462 54.47 -29.51 -30.63
N LYS A 463 54.91 -28.50 -31.39
CA LYS A 463 56.12 -27.71 -31.08
C LYS A 463 55.96 -26.91 -29.78
N ARG A 464 54.78 -26.31 -29.55
CA ARG A 464 54.50 -25.49 -28.36
C ARG A 464 54.30 -26.31 -27.09
N VAL A 465 53.69 -27.50 -27.18
CA VAL A 465 53.41 -28.33 -25.98
C VAL A 465 54.66 -28.69 -25.17
N ARG A 466 55.83 -28.83 -25.82
CA ARG A 466 57.11 -29.13 -25.15
C ARG A 466 57.53 -28.10 -24.09
N ARG A 467 56.88 -26.94 -24.05
CA ARG A 467 57.16 -25.84 -23.12
C ARG A 467 56.06 -25.68 -22.05
N LEU A 468 55.02 -26.51 -22.07
CA LEU A 468 53.91 -26.42 -21.14
C LEU A 468 54.11 -27.28 -19.89
N PRO A 469 53.52 -26.90 -18.74
CA PRO A 469 53.50 -27.72 -17.54
C PRO A 469 52.75 -29.05 -17.74
N VAL A 470 53.07 -30.03 -16.90
CA VAL A 470 52.36 -31.33 -16.83
C VAL A 470 50.90 -31.09 -16.41
N GLY A 471 49.97 -31.89 -16.95
CA GLY A 471 48.54 -31.81 -16.69
C GLY A 471 47.73 -31.34 -17.91
N TYR A 472 46.44 -31.06 -17.68
CA TYR A 472 45.59 -30.43 -18.68
C TYR A 472 45.94 -28.95 -18.84
N GLN A 473 46.22 -28.54 -20.07
CA GLN A 473 46.59 -27.18 -20.42
C GLN A 473 45.64 -26.65 -21.49
N PHE A 474 45.09 -25.47 -21.27
CA PHE A 474 44.36 -24.68 -22.26
C PHE A 474 45.22 -23.47 -22.61
N PHE A 475 45.64 -23.35 -23.86
CA PHE A 475 46.60 -22.34 -24.26
C PHE A 475 46.35 -21.82 -25.66
N ASN A 476 46.80 -20.59 -25.91
CA ASN A 476 46.79 -19.97 -27.22
C ASN A 476 47.81 -20.65 -28.15
N VAL A 477 47.38 -21.05 -29.34
CA VAL A 477 48.22 -21.78 -30.31
C VAL A 477 48.90 -20.88 -31.35
N ALA A 478 48.54 -19.60 -31.39
CA ALA A 478 49.00 -18.65 -32.40
C ALA A 478 49.63 -17.41 -31.77
N LYS A 479 50.67 -16.86 -32.41
CA LYS A 479 51.27 -15.60 -31.94
C LYS A 479 50.59 -14.38 -32.54
N ASP A 480 50.08 -14.50 -33.77
CA ASP A 480 49.46 -13.46 -34.57
C ASP A 480 48.32 -14.07 -35.43
N ALA A 481 47.59 -13.22 -36.15
CA ALA A 481 46.46 -13.63 -37.00
C ALA A 481 46.87 -14.62 -38.09
N ARG A 482 48.04 -14.43 -38.70
CA ARG A 482 48.58 -15.31 -39.73
C ARG A 482 48.84 -16.70 -39.18
N ALA A 483 49.51 -16.82 -38.02
CA ALA A 483 49.74 -18.09 -37.35
C ALA A 483 48.42 -18.77 -36.92
N GLY A 484 47.40 -17.99 -36.54
CA GLY A 484 46.05 -18.49 -36.29
C GLY A 484 45.47 -19.16 -37.54
N THR A 485 45.52 -18.46 -38.67
CA THR A 485 45.06 -18.96 -39.97
C THR A 485 45.85 -20.20 -40.41
N VAL A 486 47.18 -20.23 -40.21
CA VAL A 486 48.02 -21.42 -40.45
C VAL A 486 47.53 -22.61 -39.63
N ASN A 487 47.27 -22.42 -38.33
CA ASN A 487 46.79 -23.48 -37.46
C ASN A 487 45.43 -24.02 -37.91
N THR A 488 44.52 -23.14 -38.31
CA THR A 488 43.22 -23.52 -38.88
C THR A 488 43.39 -24.31 -40.17
N GLY A 489 44.28 -23.89 -41.08
CA GLY A 489 44.56 -24.63 -42.31
C GLY A 489 45.17 -26.01 -42.06
N GLU A 490 46.15 -26.11 -41.15
CA GLU A 490 46.71 -27.41 -40.75
C GLU A 490 45.65 -28.32 -40.12
N LEU A 491 44.76 -27.76 -39.30
CA LEU A 491 43.64 -28.49 -38.69
C LEU A 491 42.66 -28.99 -39.74
N ALA A 492 42.17 -28.10 -40.61
CA ALA A 492 41.24 -28.44 -41.68
C ALA A 492 41.84 -29.47 -42.64
N GLN A 493 43.10 -29.30 -43.07
CA GLN A 493 43.79 -30.26 -43.93
C GLN A 493 43.93 -31.63 -43.27
N ALA A 494 44.32 -31.67 -41.98
CA ALA A 494 44.43 -32.93 -41.23
C ALA A 494 43.08 -33.64 -41.15
N ILE A 495 41.99 -32.89 -40.93
CA ILE A 495 40.64 -33.44 -40.91
C ILE A 495 40.22 -33.90 -42.32
N PHE A 496 40.33 -33.07 -43.36
CA PHE A 496 39.94 -33.46 -44.73
C PHE A 496 40.68 -34.71 -45.22
N SER A 497 41.95 -34.87 -44.84
CA SER A 497 42.73 -36.06 -45.17
C SER A 497 42.15 -37.34 -44.54
N GLN A 498 41.58 -37.25 -43.33
CA GLN A 498 40.87 -38.38 -42.70
C GLN A 498 39.60 -38.79 -43.47
N TYR A 499 39.06 -37.89 -44.30
CA TYR A 499 37.87 -38.11 -45.13
C TYR A 499 38.22 -38.37 -46.60
N GLY A 500 39.50 -38.64 -46.91
CA GLY A 500 39.96 -39.06 -48.24
C GLY A 500 40.50 -37.94 -49.13
N ALA A 501 40.64 -36.70 -48.64
CA ALA A 501 41.27 -35.64 -49.41
C ALA A 501 42.79 -35.88 -49.54
N ILE A 502 43.32 -35.79 -50.76
CA ILE A 502 44.76 -35.86 -51.03
C ILE A 502 45.21 -34.49 -51.57
N PHE A 503 46.20 -33.87 -50.92
CA PHE A 503 46.79 -32.59 -51.33
C PHE A 503 48.19 -32.82 -51.90
N LYS A 504 48.44 -32.36 -53.13
CA LYS A 504 49.75 -32.50 -53.81
C LYS A 504 50.81 -31.56 -53.25
N GLU A 505 50.39 -30.36 -52.87
CA GLU A 505 51.25 -29.23 -52.53
C GLU A 505 50.94 -28.70 -51.12
N LYS A 506 51.89 -27.94 -50.56
CA LYS A 506 51.71 -27.29 -49.24
C LYS A 506 50.63 -26.21 -49.27
N ASN A 507 50.06 -25.94 -48.10
CA ASN A 507 49.09 -24.87 -47.90
C ASN A 507 49.67 -23.50 -48.28
N ASP A 508 48.80 -22.61 -48.73
CA ASP A 508 49.17 -21.29 -49.23
C ASP A 508 48.22 -20.20 -48.72
N PHE A 509 48.70 -18.96 -48.67
CA PHE A 509 48.00 -17.80 -48.12
C PHE A 509 47.88 -16.73 -49.19
N ARG A 510 46.67 -16.52 -49.70
CA ARG A 510 46.38 -15.51 -50.70
C ARG A 510 44.89 -15.28 -50.84
N LYS A 511 44.54 -14.11 -51.37
CA LYS A 511 43.18 -13.75 -51.75
C LYS A 511 42.56 -14.78 -52.70
N LEU A 512 41.25 -14.98 -52.58
CA LEU A 512 40.44 -15.81 -53.45
C LEU A 512 40.76 -15.53 -54.93
N PRO A 513 41.28 -16.53 -55.68
CA PRO A 513 41.59 -16.34 -57.09
C PRO A 513 40.34 -16.01 -57.89
N LYS A 514 40.45 -15.05 -58.83
CA LYS A 514 39.35 -14.74 -59.77
C LYS A 514 38.95 -16.00 -60.55
N GLY A 515 37.64 -16.22 -60.70
CA GLY A 515 37.09 -17.40 -61.38
C GLY A 515 37.00 -18.66 -60.52
N SER A 516 37.30 -18.59 -59.21
CA SER A 516 37.05 -19.71 -58.28
C SER A 516 35.55 -19.94 -58.08
N GLN A 517 35.10 -21.18 -58.18
CA GLN A 517 33.72 -21.58 -58.00
C GLN A 517 33.40 -21.79 -56.51
N LEU A 518 32.32 -21.17 -56.00
CA LEU A 518 31.78 -21.48 -54.67
C LEU A 518 31.18 -22.89 -54.65
N ILE A 519 31.61 -23.74 -53.73
CA ILE A 519 31.14 -25.14 -53.60
C ILE A 519 30.39 -25.41 -52.29
N LEU A 520 30.65 -24.62 -51.25
CA LEU A 520 29.94 -24.68 -49.97
C LEU A 520 29.99 -23.32 -49.29
N GLU A 521 28.84 -22.84 -48.84
CA GLU A 521 28.73 -21.81 -47.81
C GLU A 521 28.27 -22.49 -46.53
N TYR A 522 29.15 -22.59 -45.54
CA TYR A 522 28.90 -23.26 -44.28
C TYR A 522 28.50 -22.24 -43.22
N PHE A 523 27.34 -22.45 -42.59
CA PHE A 523 26.87 -21.65 -41.46
C PHE A 523 27.12 -22.40 -40.15
N SER A 524 27.77 -21.75 -39.19
CA SER A 524 27.97 -22.32 -37.86
C SER A 524 26.64 -22.54 -37.15
N PRO A 525 26.47 -23.63 -36.39
CA PRO A 525 25.19 -24.00 -35.81
C PRO A 525 24.75 -23.08 -34.66
N LEU A 526 25.68 -22.35 -34.04
CA LEU A 526 25.34 -21.43 -32.97
C LEU A 526 24.88 -20.08 -33.53
N THR A 527 23.77 -19.57 -33.01
CA THR A 527 23.34 -18.19 -33.29
C THR A 527 24.24 -17.19 -32.56
N LEU A 528 24.19 -15.92 -32.97
CA LEU A 528 24.87 -14.83 -32.28
C LEU A 528 24.47 -14.75 -30.80
N LEU A 529 23.18 -14.91 -30.47
CA LEU A 529 22.72 -14.89 -29.08
C LEU A 529 23.39 -15.99 -28.24
N GLU A 530 23.56 -17.19 -28.77
CA GLU A 530 24.22 -18.30 -28.07
C GLU A 530 25.72 -18.04 -27.92
N VAL A 531 26.37 -17.50 -28.94
CA VAL A 531 27.78 -17.08 -28.89
C VAL A 531 27.97 -15.99 -27.82
N ILE A 532 27.07 -15.00 -27.75
CA ILE A 532 27.10 -13.94 -26.74
C ILE A 532 26.89 -14.50 -25.33
N LYS A 533 25.90 -15.39 -25.13
CA LYS A 533 25.65 -16.01 -23.83
C LYS A 533 26.88 -16.77 -23.33
N LYS A 534 27.58 -17.48 -24.21
CA LYS A 534 28.86 -18.16 -23.91
C LYS A 534 29.97 -17.13 -23.63
N MET A 535 30.11 -16.10 -24.45
CA MET A 535 31.09 -15.03 -24.26
C MET A 535 30.95 -14.35 -22.89
N LEU A 536 29.72 -14.03 -22.48
CA LEU A 536 29.45 -13.36 -21.21
C LEU A 536 29.69 -14.28 -20.01
N LYS A 537 29.26 -15.54 -20.11
CA LYS A 537 29.46 -16.59 -19.09
C LYS A 537 30.94 -16.85 -18.83
N ASP A 538 31.70 -17.13 -19.88
CA ASP A 538 33.12 -17.48 -19.79
C ASP A 538 34.03 -16.24 -19.77
N SER A 539 33.44 -15.05 -19.93
CA SER A 539 34.13 -13.77 -20.06
C SER A 539 35.22 -13.79 -21.15
N ASN A 540 34.91 -14.37 -22.32
CA ASN A 540 35.85 -14.67 -23.39
C ASN A 540 36.29 -13.40 -24.16
N ASN A 541 37.58 -13.06 -24.12
CA ASN A 541 38.12 -11.86 -24.78
C ASN A 541 38.18 -11.99 -26.30
N PHE A 542 38.56 -13.16 -26.79
CA PHE A 542 38.68 -13.45 -28.21
C PHE A 542 37.34 -13.20 -28.91
N VAL A 543 36.24 -13.78 -28.40
CA VAL A 543 34.91 -13.62 -29.00
C VAL A 543 34.48 -12.15 -29.03
N ALA A 544 34.71 -11.41 -27.96
CA ALA A 544 34.33 -10.00 -27.89
C ALA A 544 35.03 -9.16 -28.98
N ASN A 545 36.33 -9.34 -29.17
CA ASN A 545 37.09 -8.59 -30.18
C ASN A 545 36.84 -9.13 -31.61
N GLN A 546 36.60 -10.43 -31.74
CA GLN A 546 36.25 -11.06 -33.00
C GLN A 546 34.92 -10.52 -33.55
N LEU A 547 33.92 -10.30 -32.68
CA LEU A 547 32.64 -9.69 -33.07
C LEU A 547 32.80 -8.29 -33.66
N LEU A 548 33.82 -7.51 -33.24
CA LEU A 548 34.09 -6.19 -33.83
C LEU A 548 34.45 -6.29 -35.31
N LEU A 549 35.25 -7.28 -35.66
CA LEU A 549 35.66 -7.53 -37.04
C LEU A 549 34.49 -8.05 -37.88
N VAL A 550 33.65 -8.91 -37.31
CA VAL A 550 32.45 -9.41 -37.98
C VAL A 550 31.48 -8.25 -38.26
N MET A 551 31.20 -7.40 -37.26
CA MET A 551 30.37 -6.20 -37.47
C MET A 551 30.95 -5.26 -38.53
N ALA A 552 32.27 -5.04 -38.50
CA ALA A 552 32.95 -4.21 -39.50
C ALA A 552 32.82 -4.78 -40.91
N TRP A 553 33.01 -6.09 -41.06
CA TRP A 553 32.83 -6.77 -42.34
C TRP A 553 31.40 -6.62 -42.86
N GLU A 554 30.39 -6.94 -42.04
CA GLU A 554 28.98 -6.88 -42.48
C GLU A 554 28.53 -5.45 -42.77
N LYS A 555 29.04 -4.45 -42.04
CA LYS A 555 28.68 -3.04 -42.26
C LYS A 555 29.33 -2.45 -43.51
N TYR A 556 30.61 -2.74 -43.75
CA TYR A 556 31.40 -2.02 -44.76
C TYR A 556 31.67 -2.83 -46.02
N GLY A 557 31.55 -4.17 -46.00
CA GLY A 557 31.83 -5.03 -47.16
C GLY A 557 33.28 -4.94 -47.68
N ALA A 558 34.20 -4.50 -46.83
CA ALA A 558 35.62 -4.29 -47.14
C ALA A 558 36.50 -4.94 -46.06
N PRO A 559 37.81 -5.17 -46.31
CA PRO A 559 38.69 -5.82 -45.36
C PRO A 559 38.57 -5.25 -43.94
N ALA A 560 38.02 -6.04 -43.03
CA ALA A 560 37.66 -5.60 -41.69
C ALA A 560 38.88 -5.38 -40.81
N SER A 561 38.84 -4.31 -40.03
CA SER A 561 39.88 -3.92 -39.10
C SER A 561 39.29 -3.59 -37.72
N LEU A 562 40.10 -3.72 -36.68
CA LEU A 562 39.69 -3.36 -35.33
C LEU A 562 39.24 -1.89 -35.21
N PRO A 563 39.93 -0.90 -35.80
CA PRO A 563 39.46 0.49 -35.81
C PRO A 563 38.05 0.65 -36.39
N GLN A 564 37.69 -0.06 -37.46
CA GLN A 564 36.32 -0.03 -38.00
C GLN A 564 35.30 -0.62 -37.02
N GLY A 565 35.62 -1.75 -36.39
CA GLY A 565 34.74 -2.37 -35.40
C GLY A 565 34.57 -1.53 -34.13
N VAL A 566 35.64 -0.86 -33.69
CA VAL A 566 35.61 0.13 -32.61
C VAL A 566 34.79 1.37 -33.02
N ALA A 567 34.89 1.81 -34.28
CA ALA A 567 34.06 2.90 -34.80
C ALA A 567 32.57 2.52 -34.77
N ILE A 568 32.21 1.27 -35.05
CA ILE A 568 30.84 0.77 -34.90
C ILE A 568 30.38 0.83 -33.45
N LEU A 569 31.18 0.35 -32.49
CA LEU A 569 30.85 0.48 -31.06
C LEU A 569 30.70 1.94 -30.63
N THR A 570 31.60 2.81 -31.11
CA THR A 570 31.58 4.24 -30.79
C THR A 570 30.33 4.91 -31.36
N SER A 571 29.96 4.62 -32.61
CA SER A 571 28.69 5.07 -33.21
C SER A 571 27.50 4.53 -32.45
N PHE A 572 27.46 3.25 -32.08
CA PHE A 572 26.39 2.68 -31.26
C PHE A 572 26.22 3.45 -29.94
N LEU A 573 27.32 3.70 -29.22
CA LEU A 573 27.29 4.44 -27.96
C LEU A 573 26.82 5.90 -28.15
N LYS A 574 27.21 6.57 -29.23
CA LYS A 574 26.79 7.95 -29.50
C LYS A 574 25.36 8.08 -30.01
N GLU A 575 25.05 7.33 -31.06
CA GLU A 575 23.85 7.50 -31.87
C GLU A 575 22.66 6.75 -31.28
N GLN A 576 22.87 5.58 -30.68
CA GLN A 576 21.79 4.75 -30.12
C GLN A 576 21.64 4.95 -28.62
N VAL A 577 22.76 4.95 -27.88
CA VAL A 577 22.73 5.13 -26.41
C VAL A 577 22.68 6.61 -26.01
N GLY A 578 23.12 7.53 -26.87
CA GLY A 578 23.11 8.97 -26.59
C GLY A 578 24.29 9.45 -25.72
N LEU A 579 25.45 8.80 -25.82
CA LEU A 579 26.66 9.21 -25.11
C LEU A 579 27.45 10.29 -25.87
N GLN A 580 28.08 11.20 -25.13
CA GLN A 580 29.01 12.21 -25.63
C GLN A 580 30.43 11.64 -25.75
N GLN A 581 31.25 12.17 -26.67
CA GLN A 581 32.58 11.62 -26.95
C GLN A 581 33.53 11.64 -25.74
N GLN A 582 33.39 12.61 -24.85
CA GLN A 582 34.21 12.72 -23.64
C GLN A 582 33.79 11.76 -22.51
N GLU A 583 32.59 11.17 -22.60
CA GLU A 583 32.07 10.24 -21.57
C GLU A 583 32.69 8.82 -21.70
N PHE A 584 33.41 8.53 -22.78
CA PHE A 584 34.02 7.22 -23.01
C PHE A 584 35.15 7.24 -24.05
N SER A 585 36.05 6.27 -23.96
CA SER A 585 36.93 5.86 -25.07
C SER A 585 37.01 4.36 -25.10
N ILE A 586 36.75 3.79 -26.27
CA ILE A 586 36.85 2.35 -26.51
C ILE A 586 37.99 2.13 -27.51
N HIS A 587 38.88 1.20 -27.19
CA HIS A 587 40.02 0.80 -28.01
C HIS A 587 39.89 -0.65 -28.48
N GLU A 588 39.08 -1.46 -27.79
CA GLU A 588 38.74 -2.83 -28.15
C GLU A 588 37.51 -3.30 -27.36
N GLY A 589 36.88 -4.40 -27.75
CA GLY A 589 35.55 -4.83 -27.27
C GLY A 589 35.57 -5.77 -26.06
N SER A 590 36.72 -6.27 -25.61
CA SER A 590 36.81 -7.20 -24.50
C SER A 590 36.99 -6.52 -23.13
N GLY A 591 37.53 -5.31 -23.11
CA GLY A 591 37.89 -4.58 -21.90
C GLY A 591 39.26 -4.94 -21.34
N LEU A 592 40.16 -5.52 -22.14
CA LEU A 592 41.55 -5.75 -21.76
C LEU A 592 42.39 -4.47 -21.80
N SER A 593 42.12 -3.57 -22.74
CA SER A 593 42.89 -2.32 -22.86
C SER A 593 42.72 -1.46 -21.61
N ARG A 594 43.83 -0.88 -21.16
CA ARG A 594 43.87 0.13 -20.08
C ARG A 594 43.48 1.52 -20.54
N LYS A 595 43.43 1.75 -21.85
CA LYS A 595 42.99 3.00 -22.46
C LYS A 595 41.47 3.07 -22.56
N ASN A 596 40.79 1.91 -22.52
CA ASN A 596 39.35 1.88 -22.38
C ASN A 596 38.92 2.62 -21.13
N HIS A 597 38.01 3.57 -21.30
CA HIS A 597 37.37 4.26 -20.20
C HIS A 597 35.92 4.54 -20.51
N ILE A 598 35.10 4.56 -19.47
CA ILE A 598 33.71 4.96 -19.54
C ILE A 598 33.33 5.59 -18.22
N ASP A 599 32.60 6.69 -18.32
CA ASP A 599 32.10 7.40 -17.17
C ASP A 599 30.99 6.59 -16.49
N LEU A 600 30.88 6.78 -15.18
CA LEU A 600 29.93 6.05 -14.37
C LEU A 600 28.47 6.26 -14.84
N GLN A 601 28.11 7.52 -15.13
CA GLN A 601 26.79 7.88 -15.66
C GLN A 601 26.56 7.31 -17.07
N ALA A 602 27.60 7.30 -17.90
CA ALA A 602 27.54 6.76 -19.24
C ALA A 602 27.28 5.25 -19.24
N MET A 603 27.90 4.51 -18.32
CA MET A 603 27.59 3.09 -18.15
C MET A 603 26.15 2.86 -17.63
N LEU A 604 25.59 3.75 -16.82
CA LEU A 604 24.18 3.66 -16.44
C LEU A 604 23.25 3.82 -17.66
N LYS A 605 23.49 4.83 -18.50
CA LYS A 605 22.73 5.02 -19.76
C LYS A 605 22.81 3.77 -20.65
N VAL A 606 23.99 3.16 -20.75
CA VAL A 606 24.17 1.86 -21.44
C VAL A 606 23.26 0.78 -20.84
N LEU A 607 23.17 0.66 -19.52
CA LEU A 607 22.30 -0.33 -18.88
C LEU A 607 20.81 -0.01 -19.05
N GLU A 608 20.43 1.26 -19.11
CA GLU A 608 19.06 1.65 -19.41
C GLU A 608 18.67 1.23 -20.81
N TYR A 609 19.52 1.52 -21.80
CA TYR A 609 19.35 1.05 -23.17
C TYR A 609 19.32 -0.49 -23.24
N ALA A 610 20.23 -1.16 -22.53
CA ALA A 610 20.35 -2.62 -22.54
C ALA A 610 19.25 -3.36 -21.75
N ALA A 611 18.29 -2.66 -21.14
CA ALA A 611 17.26 -3.27 -20.28
C ALA A 611 16.40 -4.36 -20.97
N PRO A 612 16.05 -4.26 -22.28
CA PRO A 612 15.41 -5.35 -23.02
C PRO A 612 16.30 -6.60 -23.12
N TYR A 613 17.61 -6.39 -23.24
CA TYR A 613 18.62 -7.44 -23.40
C TYR A 613 19.09 -8.09 -22.09
N LYS A 614 18.68 -7.59 -20.91
CA LYS A 614 19.17 -8.05 -19.59
C LYS A 614 19.25 -9.58 -19.40
N ASN A 615 18.37 -10.34 -20.04
CA ASN A 615 18.32 -11.79 -19.92
C ASN A 615 19.54 -12.50 -20.52
N ILE A 616 20.35 -11.84 -21.37
CA ILE A 616 21.63 -12.40 -21.83
C ILE A 616 22.63 -12.60 -20.67
N LEU A 617 22.44 -11.90 -19.55
CA LEU A 617 23.26 -12.03 -18.34
C LEU A 617 22.85 -13.22 -17.46
N SER A 618 21.72 -13.88 -17.74
CA SER A 618 21.25 -15.04 -16.98
C SER A 618 22.17 -16.25 -17.08
N SER A 619 23.05 -16.30 -18.11
CA SER A 619 24.04 -17.36 -18.28
C SER A 619 25.21 -17.27 -17.30
N ILE A 620 25.35 -16.16 -16.58
CA ILE A 620 26.46 -15.91 -15.65
C ILE A 620 26.16 -16.57 -14.29
N ASP A 621 27.15 -17.27 -13.75
CA ASP A 621 27.04 -17.94 -12.45
C ASP A 621 26.81 -16.93 -11.31
N GLN A 622 25.75 -17.16 -10.54
CA GLN A 622 25.34 -16.36 -9.39
C GLN A 622 26.34 -16.46 -8.22
N SER A 623 27.22 -17.47 -8.21
CA SER A 623 28.26 -17.63 -7.20
C SER A 623 29.21 -16.42 -7.12
N HIS A 624 29.33 -15.64 -8.20
CA HIS A 624 30.11 -14.40 -8.25
C HIS A 624 29.55 -13.30 -7.33
N PHE A 625 28.30 -13.41 -6.88
CA PHE A 625 27.58 -12.41 -6.10
C PHE A 625 27.26 -12.87 -4.66
N ARG A 626 27.95 -13.92 -4.16
CA ARG A 626 27.78 -14.45 -2.79
C ARG A 626 27.87 -13.39 -1.68
N SER A 627 28.55 -12.27 -1.89
CA SER A 627 28.59 -11.16 -0.92
C SER A 627 27.22 -10.55 -0.66
N LEU A 628 26.30 -10.55 -1.64
CA LEU A 628 24.92 -10.12 -1.44
C LEU A 628 24.12 -11.12 -0.60
N ALA A 629 24.37 -12.42 -0.74
CA ALA A 629 23.72 -13.46 0.06
C ALA A 629 24.04 -13.33 1.56
N LYS A 630 25.20 -12.75 1.91
CA LYS A 630 25.60 -12.48 3.31
C LYS A 630 24.75 -11.39 3.98
N SER A 631 23.96 -10.62 3.23
CA SER A 631 23.02 -9.64 3.79
C SER A 631 21.76 -10.28 4.42
N GLY A 632 21.62 -11.61 4.33
CA GLY A 632 20.45 -12.34 4.85
C GLY A 632 19.20 -12.22 3.96
N LYS A 633 19.26 -11.44 2.87
CA LYS A 633 18.14 -11.20 1.95
C LYS A 633 18.30 -12.00 0.65
N LYS A 634 17.20 -12.56 0.13
CA LYS A 634 17.16 -13.28 -1.16
C LYS A 634 17.14 -12.29 -2.32
N TRP A 635 18.33 -11.87 -2.77
CA TRP A 635 18.49 -11.01 -3.93
C TRP A 635 18.48 -11.80 -5.25
N LYS A 636 17.90 -11.23 -6.30
CA LYS A 636 18.15 -11.67 -7.69
C LYS A 636 18.98 -10.62 -8.43
N ILE A 637 20.00 -11.09 -9.13
CA ILE A 637 20.98 -10.24 -9.82
C ILE A 637 21.26 -10.79 -11.21
N LEU A 638 21.35 -9.89 -12.18
CA LEU A 638 21.77 -10.16 -13.55
C LEU A 638 22.91 -9.20 -13.86
N ALA A 639 24.17 -9.63 -13.76
CA ALA A 639 25.29 -8.70 -13.86
C ALA A 639 26.55 -9.32 -14.47
N LYS A 640 27.34 -8.46 -15.12
CA LYS A 640 28.67 -8.80 -15.65
C LYS A 640 29.76 -8.24 -14.74
N THR A 641 30.70 -9.11 -14.35
CA THR A 641 31.91 -8.70 -13.63
C THR A 641 33.01 -8.26 -14.58
N GLY A 642 33.81 -7.29 -14.15
CA GLY A 642 35.05 -6.88 -14.80
C GLY A 642 36.21 -6.95 -13.81
N THR A 643 37.34 -7.57 -14.17
CA THR A 643 38.50 -7.59 -13.27
C THR A 643 39.79 -7.51 -14.05
N LEU A 644 40.65 -6.56 -13.70
CA LEU A 644 42.05 -6.49 -14.11
C LEU A 644 42.91 -6.29 -12.86
N ARG A 645 44.24 -6.19 -13.00
CA ARG A 645 45.10 -5.74 -11.89
C ARG A 645 44.62 -4.35 -11.44
N ARG A 646 44.26 -4.20 -10.15
CA ARG A 646 43.72 -2.95 -9.58
C ARG A 646 42.44 -2.43 -10.24
N VAL A 647 41.62 -3.28 -10.86
CA VAL A 647 40.27 -2.91 -11.36
C VAL A 647 39.29 -4.01 -10.99
N SER A 648 38.14 -3.64 -10.45
CA SER A 648 37.12 -4.56 -9.95
C SER A 648 35.72 -3.97 -10.12
N ASN A 649 35.00 -4.43 -11.13
CA ASN A 649 33.74 -3.84 -11.56
C ASN A 649 32.60 -4.87 -11.54
N VAL A 650 31.38 -4.39 -11.38
CA VAL A 650 30.13 -5.12 -11.60
C VAL A 650 29.13 -4.16 -12.22
N VAL A 651 28.51 -4.54 -13.32
CA VAL A 651 27.45 -3.76 -13.96
C VAL A 651 26.28 -4.68 -14.28
N GLY A 652 25.04 -4.24 -14.12
CA GLY A 652 23.87 -5.04 -14.43
C GLY A 652 22.61 -4.58 -13.74
N TYR A 653 21.78 -5.52 -13.31
CA TYR A 653 20.47 -5.26 -12.74
C TYR A 653 20.27 -6.01 -11.43
N LEU A 654 19.63 -5.34 -10.47
CA LEU A 654 19.16 -5.91 -9.21
C LEU A 654 17.64 -5.92 -9.23
N GLN A 655 17.03 -7.01 -8.75
CA GLN A 655 15.58 -7.07 -8.56
C GLN A 655 15.20 -6.51 -7.19
N THR A 656 14.29 -5.53 -7.16
CA THR A 656 13.74 -4.94 -5.92
C THR A 656 12.70 -5.86 -5.28
N ARG A 657 12.27 -5.54 -4.05
CA ARG A 657 11.18 -6.25 -3.36
C ARG A 657 9.88 -6.29 -4.17
N ASN A 658 9.61 -5.23 -4.95
CA ASN A 658 8.44 -5.12 -5.82
C ASN A 658 8.63 -5.87 -7.16
N LYS A 659 9.67 -6.72 -7.28
CA LYS A 659 10.03 -7.50 -8.47
C LYS A 659 10.47 -6.67 -9.67
N GLU A 660 10.71 -5.38 -9.51
CA GLU A 660 11.24 -4.51 -10.57
C GLU A 660 12.76 -4.70 -10.73
N TRP A 661 13.25 -4.69 -11.97
CA TRP A 661 14.68 -4.70 -12.25
C TRP A 661 15.21 -3.27 -12.35
N LYS A 662 16.18 -2.91 -11.49
CA LYS A 662 16.85 -1.61 -11.50
C LYS A 662 18.31 -1.78 -11.94
N PRO A 663 18.81 -0.93 -12.86
CA PRO A 663 20.21 -0.97 -13.24
C PRO A 663 21.11 -0.54 -12.09
N PHE A 664 22.34 -1.04 -12.06
CA PHE A 664 23.39 -0.60 -11.14
C PHE A 664 24.77 -0.79 -11.76
N VAL A 665 25.70 0.08 -11.38
CA VAL A 665 27.09 0.13 -11.85
C VAL A 665 28.00 0.29 -10.65
N ILE A 666 28.99 -0.58 -10.53
CA ILE A 666 30.06 -0.48 -9.56
C ILE A 666 31.36 -0.56 -10.34
N MET A 667 32.17 0.50 -10.29
CA MET A 667 33.45 0.58 -10.99
C MET A 667 34.55 1.00 -10.03
N VAL A 668 35.39 0.06 -9.64
CA VAL A 668 36.44 0.32 -8.64
C VAL A 668 37.81 0.16 -9.27
N ASN A 669 38.57 1.24 -9.27
CA ASN A 669 40.01 1.22 -9.51
C ASN A 669 40.73 1.09 -8.15
N GLN A 670 41.90 0.46 -8.13
CA GLN A 670 42.85 0.38 -7.02
C GLN A 670 42.59 -0.65 -5.91
N ASP A 671 41.35 -0.92 -5.50
CA ASP A 671 41.04 -1.95 -4.48
C ASP A 671 40.04 -3.02 -4.98
N ARG A 672 40.44 -4.30 -4.90
CA ARG A 672 39.60 -5.44 -5.33
C ARG A 672 38.54 -5.84 -4.31
N ASN A 673 38.78 -5.59 -3.03
CA ASN A 673 37.92 -6.03 -1.94
C ASN A 673 36.72 -5.09 -1.74
N THR A 674 36.80 -3.84 -2.21
CA THR A 674 35.75 -2.83 -2.10
C THR A 674 34.45 -3.27 -2.75
N ARG A 675 34.52 -3.92 -3.92
CA ARG A 675 33.37 -4.40 -4.69
C ARG A 675 32.40 -5.21 -3.83
N GLY A 676 32.92 -6.15 -3.03
CA GLY A 676 32.09 -6.98 -2.16
C GLY A 676 31.45 -6.20 -1.01
N ARG A 677 32.16 -5.20 -0.46
CA ARG A 677 31.66 -4.32 0.62
C ARG A 677 30.56 -3.39 0.12
N ILE A 678 30.75 -2.79 -1.06
CA ILE A 678 29.76 -1.95 -1.75
C ILE A 678 28.50 -2.78 -2.03
N LEU A 679 28.65 -3.97 -2.62
CA LEU A 679 27.52 -4.86 -2.88
C LEU A 679 26.75 -5.16 -1.59
N ASN A 680 27.44 -5.47 -0.49
CA ASN A 680 26.77 -5.71 0.79
C ASN A 680 26.01 -4.47 1.29
N LEU A 681 26.60 -3.27 1.21
CA LEU A 681 25.95 -2.01 1.61
C LEU A 681 24.70 -1.70 0.78
N ILE A 682 24.78 -1.87 -0.54
CA ILE A 682 23.64 -1.75 -1.46
C ILE A 682 22.58 -2.78 -1.06
N GLY A 683 22.98 -4.04 -0.82
CA GLY A 683 22.12 -5.12 -0.36
C GLY A 683 21.38 -4.83 0.96
N THR A 684 21.95 -3.99 1.82
CA THR A 684 21.31 -3.59 3.07
C THR A 684 20.32 -2.43 2.87
N HIS A 685 20.67 -1.43 2.05
CA HIS A 685 19.93 -0.16 1.94
C HIS A 685 18.90 -0.10 0.80
N PHE A 686 19.15 -0.76 -0.34
CA PHE A 686 18.28 -0.71 -1.54
C PHE A 686 17.24 -1.83 -1.63
N TYR A 687 17.17 -2.73 -0.65
CA TYR A 687 16.17 -3.80 -0.67
C TYR A 687 14.75 -3.27 -0.44
N ASN A 688 14.65 -2.23 0.38
CA ASN A 688 13.40 -1.54 0.66
C ASN A 688 13.18 -0.52 -0.44
#